data_AF-A0A485MWT8-F1
#
_entry.id   AF-A0A485MWT8-F1
#
_cell.length_a   1.000
_cell.length_b   1.000
_cell.length_c   1.000
_cell.angle_alpha   90.00
_cell.angle_beta   90.00
_cell.angle_gamma   90.00
#
_symmetry.space_group_name_H-M   'P 1'
#
loop_
_entity.id
_entity.type
_entity.pdbx_description
1 polymer ?
#
loop_
_entity_poly.entity_id
_entity_poly.type
_entity_poly.pdbx_seq_one_letter_code
_entity_poly.pdbx_strand_id
1 'polypeptide(L)'
;MSSPSSEPGHGGATAERSPLGLDSVIQRLEDTVLSPMASREDRALTVRGEGWPALPTPVPARIREIVAGSLRDEPHQGLREPPAVSAGVQEENERLQEELSRLGELLAQADAEQDELAGRYHAVSARLQARLETTEARLRRSELEHSADLEEALGRLEAAEQRSTGLSQVNTLLREQLGHMKKANDRLAEELARTTDGVLHLRGQLELTEARRRAETQIRRTRSGGSQDFLLLWRQVTALRAQLAELRTTAERALTDMRVEMARTAGRLQTACLALGSRLRLAASSAAGALERRLRDQVRETLQLQGRWDAEKVALQARLSEQTLLVEKLTEQNSKKERAISSLKMDVQKLESRRSGGQRAADTSEDQVEALQRVLKSITEVAQEDAGCPERARSGGPEAQEARGQVRRPGSSASPHRGVSPPRARALDALHPALQAVHAAIERWRLLEQVGGLGPHGPRRRSSGLVSTSRSFETQAGSAITGPAGGSPWGHRKGDLGAPDGSQGSLRGRVSAWPAPKPYSPREGVPILSASFLGESVVEASAGQSDSRRAPSSGQELRLQLGSSQAVAARLREQLSEAQRELQASRRLLRERAQEQVREPEDLLRELEAHSREAQRCRASSELLQREKRALETAVEEMRGKAACADAEKQRLEAENTELHRSLLLWAEQKEELVQQGERGRRELETSQGRLEQLEEKVSGLKKELVSAQEALNSARLQRDVLESEREGLHRALARAESSNTDLELLVTRLKSEGVEQRDSLAKMAALTEGLARDKGALGHQVLQVTCKKQALEEQLAQSLQDREAQRDTLQRTLQEKEALSEERAQLLAKQEALERQVRLTAEEAAELRAERDSLERSLFETQQLVMQLEGQREQLEGQARSMRLARQALQVEMQQLRSAWEVQETKLQWDVGRLQRQVAQQERDLQLALESQALAHHEDLARLQREKESLSLSLTEEKEVAAHRLEQEKKLVAKNAAKREALKEEIQSLKHERDESLLQLENEMQEALSLKEEERRLLREELFRATQELGQVRREAQSQQKQAEGHSPLYPPGNVQVSCWEGAPS
;
A
#
# COMPACT_ATOMS: atom_id res chain seq x y z
N MET A 1 -17.75 -14.19 -84.31
CA MET A 1 -18.39 -15.52 -84.16
C MET A 1 -17.66 -16.26 -83.03
N SER A 2 -18.29 -17.26 -82.42
CA SER A 2 -17.75 -18.10 -81.33
C SER A 2 -16.53 -18.94 -81.81
N SER A 3 -15.70 -19.56 -80.96
CA SER A 3 -15.88 -19.94 -79.54
C SER A 3 -14.56 -19.88 -78.75
N PRO A 4 -14.59 -19.87 -77.40
CA PRO A 4 -13.42 -20.11 -76.55
C PRO A 4 -13.18 -21.62 -76.33
N SER A 5 -12.01 -21.97 -75.77
CA SER A 5 -11.79 -23.23 -75.04
C SER A 5 -10.71 -23.03 -73.98
N SER A 6 -10.91 -23.58 -72.79
CA SER A 6 -9.95 -23.61 -71.69
C SER A 6 -10.12 -24.91 -70.90
N GLU A 7 -9.02 -25.64 -70.70
CA GLU A 7 -8.93 -26.74 -69.72
C GLU A 7 -7.93 -26.37 -68.63
N PRO A 8 -8.27 -26.68 -67.37
CA PRO A 8 -7.36 -27.44 -66.51
C PRO A 8 -8.11 -28.63 -65.87
N GLY A 9 -7.46 -29.66 -65.35
CA GLY A 9 -6.02 -29.95 -65.24
C GLY A 9 -5.82 -31.21 -64.37
N HIS A 10 -4.65 -31.86 -64.42
CA HIS A 10 -4.44 -33.17 -63.76
C HIS A 10 -3.28 -33.22 -62.74
N GLY A 11 -3.62 -33.77 -61.58
CA GLY A 11 -2.79 -34.25 -60.46
C GLY A 11 -3.80 -34.68 -59.38
N GLY A 12 -3.80 -35.89 -58.81
CA GLY A 12 -2.69 -36.60 -58.16
C GLY A 12 -2.92 -36.50 -56.64
N ALA A 13 -2.87 -37.55 -55.82
CA ALA A 13 -2.58 -38.97 -56.06
C ALA A 13 -3.17 -39.82 -54.89
N THR A 14 -2.86 -41.13 -54.83
CA THR A 14 -3.05 -42.06 -53.68
C THR A 14 -4.49 -42.34 -53.19
N ALA A 15 -4.88 -43.54 -52.74
CA ALA A 15 -4.28 -44.88 -52.78
C ALA A 15 -5.38 -45.98 -52.58
N GLU A 16 -4.96 -47.26 -52.54
CA GLU A 16 -5.64 -48.41 -51.90
C GLU A 16 -7.05 -48.88 -52.35
N ARG A 17 -7.05 -49.98 -53.13
CA ARG A 17 -7.74 -51.28 -52.86
C ARG A 17 -8.68 -51.29 -51.63
N SER A 18 -9.94 -51.75 -51.65
CA SER A 18 -10.77 -52.57 -52.57
C SER A 18 -12.26 -52.46 -52.12
N PRO A 19 -13.26 -53.19 -52.67
CA PRO A 19 -13.37 -53.89 -53.96
C PRO A 19 -14.47 -53.26 -54.87
N LEU A 20 -14.48 -53.63 -56.16
CA LEU A 20 -15.54 -53.19 -57.08
C LEU A 20 -16.82 -54.03 -56.91
N GLY A 21 -17.90 -53.41 -56.41
CA GLY A 21 -19.22 -54.03 -56.30
C GLY A 21 -19.90 -54.23 -57.67
N LEU A 22 -20.87 -55.16 -57.72
CA LEU A 22 -21.61 -55.52 -58.95
C LEU A 22 -22.25 -54.30 -59.63
N ASP A 23 -22.67 -53.30 -58.87
CA ASP A 23 -23.31 -52.08 -59.35
C ASP A 23 -22.46 -51.38 -60.43
N SER A 24 -21.14 -51.40 -60.26
CA SER A 24 -20.18 -50.82 -61.23
C SER A 24 -20.08 -51.59 -62.56
N VAL A 25 -20.57 -52.84 -62.61
CA VAL A 25 -20.68 -53.67 -63.82
C VAL A 25 -22.08 -53.55 -64.41
N ILE A 26 -23.11 -53.52 -63.57
CA ILE A 26 -24.52 -53.29 -63.97
C ILE A 26 -24.64 -51.94 -64.69
N GLN A 27 -24.13 -50.87 -64.08
CA GLN A 27 -24.25 -49.52 -64.65
C GLN A 27 -23.51 -49.38 -66.00
N ARG A 28 -22.35 -50.04 -66.16
CA ARG A 28 -21.64 -50.11 -67.46
C ARG A 28 -22.41 -50.90 -68.54
N LEU A 29 -23.22 -51.89 -68.15
CA LEU A 29 -24.10 -52.62 -69.07
C LEU A 29 -25.33 -51.80 -69.44
N GLU A 30 -25.87 -51.00 -68.52
CA GLU A 30 -26.97 -50.06 -68.80
C GLU A 30 -26.52 -48.94 -69.73
N ASP A 31 -25.38 -48.31 -69.45
CA ASP A 31 -24.78 -47.24 -70.27
C ASP A 31 -24.48 -47.68 -71.73
N THR A 32 -24.16 -48.96 -71.93
CA THR A 32 -23.80 -49.51 -73.26
C THR A 32 -24.98 -50.12 -74.02
N VAL A 33 -25.96 -50.74 -73.34
CA VAL A 33 -27.06 -51.48 -73.99
C VAL A 33 -28.38 -50.69 -74.03
N LEU A 34 -28.58 -49.69 -73.15
CA LEU A 34 -29.85 -48.93 -73.05
C LEU A 34 -29.73 -47.45 -73.42
N SER A 35 -28.55 -46.96 -73.81
CA SER A 35 -28.36 -45.55 -74.20
C SER A 35 -29.25 -45.13 -75.39
N PRO A 36 -29.89 -43.95 -75.33
CA PRO A 36 -30.73 -43.45 -76.42
C PRO A 36 -29.94 -43.16 -77.71
N MET A 37 -28.61 -42.93 -77.60
CA MET A 37 -27.70 -42.57 -78.69
C MET A 37 -27.07 -43.77 -79.44
N ALA A 38 -27.35 -45.01 -79.04
CA ALA A 38 -26.77 -46.22 -79.67
C ALA A 38 -27.16 -46.38 -81.15
N SER A 39 -26.28 -47.02 -81.96
CA SER A 39 -26.51 -47.20 -83.39
C SER A 39 -27.78 -48.03 -83.66
N ARG A 40 -28.36 -47.82 -84.85
CA ARG A 40 -29.54 -48.58 -85.31
C ARG A 40 -29.22 -50.06 -85.54
N GLU A 41 -27.95 -50.40 -85.67
CA GLU A 41 -27.44 -51.75 -85.94
C GLU A 41 -27.24 -52.56 -84.64
N ASP A 42 -26.78 -51.94 -83.55
CA ASP A 42 -26.57 -52.60 -82.25
C ASP A 42 -27.89 -53.10 -81.62
N ARG A 43 -29.01 -52.44 -81.95
CA ARG A 43 -30.36 -52.82 -81.49
C ARG A 43 -30.94 -54.06 -82.21
N ALA A 44 -30.20 -54.67 -83.14
CA ALA A 44 -30.64 -55.86 -83.90
C ALA A 44 -30.21 -57.21 -83.29
N LEU A 45 -29.47 -57.22 -82.17
CA LEU A 45 -29.05 -58.45 -81.49
C LEU A 45 -30.24 -59.19 -80.88
N THR A 46 -30.68 -60.27 -81.54
CA THR A 46 -31.68 -61.21 -81.05
C THR A 46 -31.02 -62.49 -80.56
N VAL A 47 -31.51 -63.03 -79.45
CA VAL A 47 -31.00 -64.29 -78.87
C VAL A 47 -32.11 -65.33 -78.93
N ARG A 48 -31.86 -66.42 -79.67
CA ARG A 48 -32.74 -67.59 -79.70
C ARG A 48 -32.49 -68.40 -78.43
N GLY A 49 -33.46 -68.40 -77.51
CA GLY A 49 -33.42 -69.21 -76.30
C GLY A 49 -33.46 -70.72 -76.58
N GLU A 50 -33.00 -71.51 -75.60
CA GLU A 50 -33.02 -72.97 -75.66
C GLU A 50 -34.45 -73.50 -75.49
N GLY A 51 -35.15 -73.67 -76.61
CA GLY A 51 -36.50 -74.23 -76.66
C GLY A 51 -37.20 -73.89 -77.97
N TRP A 52 -37.39 -74.89 -78.84
CA TRP A 52 -38.35 -74.77 -79.94
C TRP A 52 -39.75 -75.16 -79.43
N PRO A 53 -40.84 -74.50 -79.88
CA PRO A 53 -40.88 -73.46 -80.92
C PRO A 53 -41.04 -72.04 -80.35
N ALA A 54 -39.97 -71.23 -80.38
CA ALA A 54 -40.00 -69.82 -80.03
C ALA A 54 -39.40 -68.94 -81.14
N LEU A 55 -39.98 -67.75 -81.33
CA LEU A 55 -39.48 -66.71 -82.23
C LEU A 55 -38.30 -65.95 -81.58
N PRO A 56 -37.34 -65.42 -82.37
CA PRO A 56 -36.18 -64.72 -81.83
C PRO A 56 -36.59 -63.40 -81.15
N THR A 57 -36.25 -63.23 -79.88
CA THR A 57 -36.56 -62.03 -79.08
C THR A 57 -35.32 -61.16 -78.83
N PRO A 58 -35.48 -59.82 -78.66
CA PRO A 58 -34.38 -58.94 -78.30
C PRO A 58 -33.89 -59.17 -76.87
N VAL A 59 -32.57 -59.09 -76.66
CA VAL A 59 -31.91 -59.33 -75.35
C VAL A 59 -32.56 -58.57 -74.15
N PRO A 60 -32.96 -57.28 -74.26
CA PRO A 60 -33.52 -56.53 -73.13
C PRO A 60 -34.86 -57.05 -72.57
N ALA A 61 -35.54 -57.97 -73.28
CA ALA A 61 -36.76 -58.61 -72.78
C ALA A 61 -36.45 -59.76 -71.79
N ARG A 62 -35.48 -60.63 -72.14
CA ARG A 62 -35.18 -61.86 -71.38
C ARG A 62 -34.64 -61.60 -69.98
N ILE A 63 -33.89 -60.51 -69.81
CA ILE A 63 -33.34 -60.10 -68.50
C ILE A 63 -34.46 -59.80 -67.49
N ARG A 64 -35.60 -59.27 -67.94
CA ARG A 64 -36.74 -58.89 -67.08
C ARG A 64 -37.52 -60.08 -66.54
N GLU A 65 -37.60 -61.18 -67.28
CA GLU A 65 -38.26 -62.41 -66.82
C GLU A 65 -37.52 -63.03 -65.63
N ILE A 66 -36.18 -63.09 -65.69
CA ILE A 66 -35.36 -63.80 -64.71
C ILE A 66 -35.45 -63.15 -63.33
N VAL A 67 -35.44 -61.80 -63.27
CA VAL A 67 -35.53 -61.04 -62.01
C VAL A 67 -36.89 -61.19 -61.33
N ALA A 68 -37.97 -61.42 -62.09
CA ALA A 68 -39.32 -61.53 -61.53
C ALA A 68 -39.60 -62.86 -60.82
N GLY A 69 -38.74 -63.88 -60.96
CA GLY A 69 -39.01 -65.25 -60.51
C GLY A 69 -38.64 -65.58 -59.04
N SER A 70 -38.04 -64.67 -58.28
CA SER A 70 -37.18 -65.05 -57.14
C SER A 70 -37.61 -64.62 -55.71
N LEU A 71 -38.89 -64.30 -55.43
CA LEU A 71 -39.31 -63.61 -54.17
C LEU A 71 -40.69 -64.04 -53.56
N ARG A 72 -40.83 -65.16 -52.79
CA ARG A 72 -42.11 -65.59 -52.10
C ARG A 72 -42.04 -66.58 -50.87
N ASP A 73 -42.83 -66.31 -49.79
CA ASP A 73 -43.64 -67.16 -48.83
C ASP A 73 -43.12 -67.78 -47.42
N GLU A 74 -43.95 -68.50 -46.57
CA GLU A 74 -44.18 -68.37 -45.04
C GLU A 74 -44.23 -69.64 -44.00
N PRO A 75 -44.46 -69.56 -42.61
CA PRO A 75 -44.32 -70.64 -41.49
C PRO A 75 -45.40 -70.88 -40.29
N HIS A 76 -45.24 -71.78 -39.24
CA HIS A 76 -46.22 -72.26 -38.11
C HIS A 76 -45.69 -72.85 -36.68
N GLN A 77 -46.52 -73.18 -35.59
CA GLN A 77 -46.12 -73.76 -34.19
C GLN A 77 -47.15 -74.52 -33.18
N GLY A 78 -46.83 -74.87 -31.86
CA GLY A 78 -47.58 -75.81 -30.87
C GLY A 78 -47.37 -75.77 -29.24
N LEU A 79 -47.80 -76.78 -28.38
CA LEU A 79 -48.07 -76.81 -26.85
C LEU A 79 -47.97 -78.25 -26.09
N ARG A 80 -48.17 -78.65 -24.76
CA ARG A 80 -48.16 -78.21 -23.27
C ARG A 80 -48.54 -79.39 -22.20
N GLU A 81 -48.48 -79.29 -20.80
CA GLU A 81 -49.28 -80.01 -19.64
C GLU A 81 -48.74 -80.22 -18.09
N PRO A 82 -48.91 -81.29 -17.17
CA PRO A 82 -49.14 -81.18 -15.64
C PRO A 82 -48.47 -82.13 -14.48
N PRO A 83 -48.72 -82.01 -13.10
CA PRO A 83 -48.07 -82.75 -11.89
C PRO A 83 -48.87 -83.17 -10.53
N ALA A 84 -48.35 -83.96 -9.50
CA ALA A 84 -48.87 -84.14 -8.04
C ALA A 84 -48.12 -84.99 -6.89
N VAL A 85 -47.72 -84.42 -5.69
CA VAL A 85 -47.55 -84.95 -4.25
C VAL A 85 -47.22 -83.74 -3.29
N SER A 86 -47.54 -83.73 -1.96
CA SER A 86 -47.51 -82.45 -1.18
C SER A 86 -47.21 -82.36 0.36
N ALA A 87 -46.54 -83.31 1.05
CA ALA A 87 -46.39 -83.23 2.54
C ALA A 87 -45.05 -82.66 3.06
N GLY A 88 -43.92 -83.36 2.92
CA GLY A 88 -42.58 -82.81 3.27
C GLY A 88 -42.23 -81.56 2.46
N VAL A 89 -42.79 -81.52 1.24
CA VAL A 89 -42.91 -80.37 0.34
C VAL A 89 -43.41 -79.10 1.05
N GLN A 90 -44.14 -79.19 2.17
CA GLN A 90 -44.64 -78.03 2.90
C GLN A 90 -43.53 -77.33 3.72
N GLU A 91 -42.79 -78.05 4.56
CA GLU A 91 -41.63 -77.51 5.30
C GLU A 91 -40.49 -77.12 4.35
N GLU A 92 -40.31 -77.87 3.26
CA GLU A 92 -39.40 -77.51 2.18
C GLU A 92 -39.86 -76.22 1.50
N ASN A 93 -41.16 -76.02 1.26
CA ASN A 93 -41.69 -74.75 0.74
C ASN A 93 -41.46 -73.58 1.71
N GLU A 94 -41.61 -73.77 3.02
CA GLU A 94 -41.37 -72.69 4.00
C GLU A 94 -39.90 -72.26 4.00
N ARG A 95 -38.95 -73.21 4.03
CA ARG A 95 -37.51 -72.88 3.91
C ARG A 95 -37.14 -72.32 2.53
N LEU A 96 -37.76 -72.81 1.46
CA LEU A 96 -37.60 -72.23 0.12
C LEU A 96 -38.19 -70.82 0.05
N GLN A 97 -39.27 -70.51 0.77
CA GLN A 97 -39.83 -69.16 0.85
C GLN A 97 -38.95 -68.20 1.66
N GLU A 98 -38.32 -68.67 2.74
CA GLU A 98 -37.30 -67.90 3.48
C GLU A 98 -36.07 -67.59 2.61
N GLU A 99 -35.49 -68.60 1.95
CA GLU A 99 -34.34 -68.40 1.05
C GLU A 99 -34.74 -67.62 -0.23
N LEU A 100 -35.95 -67.78 -0.77
CA LEU A 100 -36.46 -66.93 -1.86
C LEU A 100 -36.66 -65.47 -1.42
N SER A 101 -37.10 -65.23 -0.18
CA SER A 101 -37.22 -63.88 0.37
C SER A 101 -35.84 -63.23 0.52
N ARG A 102 -34.87 -63.97 1.06
CA ARG A 102 -33.48 -63.56 1.20
C ARG A 102 -32.79 -63.32 -0.16
N LEU A 103 -33.04 -64.18 -1.15
CA LEU A 103 -32.57 -63.99 -2.53
C LEU A 103 -33.26 -62.77 -3.18
N GLY A 104 -34.54 -62.52 -2.88
CA GLY A 104 -35.25 -61.31 -3.29
C GLY A 104 -34.65 -60.03 -2.68
N GLU A 105 -34.28 -60.06 -1.39
CA GLU A 105 -33.57 -58.94 -0.74
C GLU A 105 -32.18 -58.72 -1.31
N LEU A 106 -31.43 -59.79 -1.61
CA LEU A 106 -30.11 -59.70 -2.26
C LEU A 106 -30.19 -59.21 -3.71
N LEU A 107 -31.23 -59.59 -4.46
CA LEU A 107 -31.50 -59.05 -5.79
C LEU A 107 -31.88 -57.57 -5.72
N ALA A 108 -32.77 -57.18 -4.80
CA ALA A 108 -33.13 -55.77 -4.59
C ALA A 108 -31.93 -54.91 -4.16
N GLN A 109 -30.97 -55.48 -3.42
CA GLN A 109 -29.69 -54.82 -3.11
C GLN A 109 -28.81 -54.71 -4.36
N ALA A 110 -28.66 -55.77 -5.16
CA ALA A 110 -27.88 -55.75 -6.40
C ALA A 110 -28.48 -54.82 -7.48
N ASP A 111 -29.80 -54.69 -7.54
CA ASP A 111 -30.50 -53.76 -8.42
C ASP A 111 -30.30 -52.30 -7.94
N ALA A 112 -30.38 -52.04 -6.63
CA ALA A 112 -30.08 -50.73 -6.06
C ALA A 112 -28.60 -50.31 -6.24
N GLU A 113 -27.66 -51.26 -6.13
CA GLU A 113 -26.25 -51.02 -6.46
C GLU A 113 -26.04 -50.75 -7.95
N GLN A 114 -26.76 -51.44 -8.85
CA GLN A 114 -26.73 -51.16 -10.29
C GLN A 114 -27.31 -49.78 -10.63
N ASP A 115 -28.43 -49.38 -10.01
CA ASP A 115 -29.01 -48.04 -10.16
C ASP A 115 -28.06 -46.95 -9.63
N GLU A 116 -27.36 -47.18 -8.51
CA GLU A 116 -26.36 -46.22 -8.02
C GLU A 116 -25.14 -46.15 -8.96
N LEU A 117 -24.68 -47.27 -9.51
CA LEU A 117 -23.60 -47.31 -10.50
C LEU A 117 -24.01 -46.65 -11.83
N ALA A 118 -25.24 -46.84 -12.29
CA ALA A 118 -25.79 -46.15 -13.46
C ALA A 118 -25.90 -44.64 -13.21
N GLY A 119 -26.41 -44.23 -12.04
CA GLY A 119 -26.45 -42.82 -11.61
C GLY A 119 -25.05 -42.19 -11.55
N ARG A 120 -24.06 -42.90 -11.00
CA ARG A 120 -22.65 -42.49 -10.98
C ARG A 120 -22.07 -42.38 -12.40
N TYR A 121 -22.36 -43.34 -13.29
CA TYR A 121 -21.91 -43.33 -14.69
C TYR A 121 -22.51 -42.15 -15.48
N HIS A 122 -23.82 -41.89 -15.34
CA HIS A 122 -24.47 -40.74 -15.96
C HIS A 122 -23.93 -39.42 -15.39
N ALA A 123 -23.69 -39.33 -14.09
CA ALA A 123 -23.08 -38.15 -13.47
C ALA A 123 -21.64 -37.88 -13.96
N VAL A 124 -20.84 -38.92 -14.19
CA VAL A 124 -19.51 -38.80 -14.81
C VAL A 124 -19.61 -38.41 -16.28
N SER A 125 -20.48 -39.06 -17.05
CA SER A 125 -20.71 -38.78 -18.48
C SER A 125 -21.15 -37.33 -18.70
N ALA A 126 -22.13 -36.84 -17.93
CA ALA A 126 -22.59 -35.45 -18.01
C ALA A 126 -21.49 -34.44 -17.63
N ARG A 127 -20.64 -34.76 -16.64
CA ARG A 127 -19.48 -33.93 -16.28
C ARG A 127 -18.42 -33.92 -17.38
N LEU A 128 -18.20 -35.04 -18.07
CA LEU A 128 -17.29 -35.11 -19.21
C LEU A 128 -17.85 -34.33 -20.41
N GLN A 129 -19.13 -34.47 -20.71
CA GLN A 129 -19.80 -33.76 -21.80
C GLN A 129 -19.81 -32.24 -21.58
N ALA A 130 -20.16 -31.75 -20.39
CA ALA A 130 -20.06 -30.33 -20.06
C ALA A 130 -18.61 -29.79 -20.11
N ARG A 131 -17.61 -30.64 -19.84
CA ARG A 131 -16.18 -30.28 -20.04
C ARG A 131 -15.80 -30.23 -21.52
N LEU A 132 -16.31 -31.14 -22.35
CA LEU A 132 -16.13 -31.10 -23.81
C LEU A 132 -16.76 -29.84 -24.40
N GLU A 133 -18.03 -29.58 -24.12
CA GLU A 133 -18.77 -28.39 -24.56
C GLU A 133 -18.06 -27.08 -24.15
N THR A 134 -17.53 -27.01 -22.92
CA THR A 134 -16.77 -25.83 -22.48
C THR A 134 -15.36 -25.74 -23.10
N THR A 135 -14.71 -26.85 -23.47
CA THR A 135 -13.47 -26.79 -24.27
C THR A 135 -13.75 -26.43 -25.74
N GLU A 136 -14.80 -26.95 -26.36
CA GLU A 136 -15.21 -26.58 -27.72
C GLU A 136 -15.63 -25.11 -27.81
N ALA A 137 -16.40 -24.60 -26.83
CA ALA A 137 -16.79 -23.20 -26.79
C ALA A 137 -15.60 -22.26 -26.58
N ARG A 138 -14.50 -22.73 -25.96
CA ARG A 138 -13.23 -22.00 -25.90
C ARG A 138 -12.45 -22.11 -27.21
N LEU A 139 -12.38 -23.29 -27.82
CA LEU A 139 -11.74 -23.50 -29.12
C LEU A 139 -12.38 -22.60 -30.19
N ARG A 140 -13.70 -22.65 -30.34
CA ARG A 140 -14.46 -21.82 -31.30
C ARG A 140 -14.29 -20.32 -31.06
N ARG A 141 -14.12 -19.88 -29.81
CA ARG A 141 -13.79 -18.48 -29.50
C ARG A 141 -12.37 -18.13 -29.96
N SER A 142 -11.38 -18.96 -29.63
CA SER A 142 -10.02 -18.74 -30.12
C SER A 142 -9.92 -18.82 -31.65
N GLU A 143 -10.65 -19.72 -32.32
CA GLU A 143 -10.71 -19.80 -33.79
C GLU A 143 -11.30 -18.52 -34.39
N LEU A 144 -12.39 -17.99 -33.81
CA LEU A 144 -12.96 -16.71 -34.22
C LEU A 144 -12.01 -15.54 -33.95
N GLU A 145 -11.38 -15.47 -32.78
CA GLU A 145 -10.38 -14.46 -32.42
C GLU A 145 -9.20 -14.46 -33.41
N HIS A 146 -8.61 -15.64 -33.69
CA HIS A 146 -7.53 -15.78 -34.67
C HIS A 146 -7.99 -15.46 -36.10
N SER A 147 -9.25 -15.75 -36.47
CA SER A 147 -9.79 -15.38 -37.79
C SER A 147 -9.94 -13.86 -37.94
N ALA A 148 -10.39 -13.16 -36.90
CA ALA A 148 -10.48 -11.70 -36.88
C ALA A 148 -9.09 -11.03 -36.90
N ASP A 149 -8.12 -11.57 -36.15
CA ASP A 149 -6.72 -11.11 -36.20
C ASP A 149 -6.10 -11.32 -37.60
N LEU A 150 -6.43 -12.42 -38.28
CA LEU A 150 -6.01 -12.69 -39.66
C LEU A 150 -6.70 -11.74 -40.66
N GLU A 151 -8.00 -11.47 -40.53
CA GLU A 151 -8.71 -10.49 -41.35
C GLU A 151 -8.15 -9.08 -41.15
N GLU A 152 -7.82 -8.66 -39.92
CA GLU A 152 -7.18 -7.37 -39.69
C GLU A 152 -5.74 -7.33 -40.24
N ALA A 153 -4.98 -8.42 -40.11
CA ALA A 153 -3.64 -8.53 -40.70
C ALA A 153 -3.67 -8.45 -42.24
N LEU A 154 -4.66 -9.08 -42.88
CA LEU A 154 -4.90 -8.98 -44.32
C LEU A 154 -5.30 -7.56 -44.73
N GLY A 155 -6.25 -6.92 -44.04
CA GLY A 155 -6.62 -5.52 -44.32
C GLY A 155 -5.46 -4.54 -44.13
N ARG A 156 -4.59 -4.77 -43.13
CA ARG A 156 -3.35 -4.00 -42.93
C ARG A 156 -2.34 -4.23 -44.07
N LEU A 157 -2.26 -5.45 -44.61
CA LEU A 157 -1.41 -5.82 -45.75
C LEU A 157 -1.92 -5.22 -47.07
N GLU A 158 -3.21 -5.37 -47.39
CA GLU A 158 -3.82 -4.75 -48.58
C GLU A 158 -3.63 -3.22 -48.57
N ALA A 159 -3.87 -2.58 -47.43
CA ALA A 159 -3.61 -1.15 -47.29
C ALA A 159 -2.12 -0.80 -47.46
N ALA A 160 -1.19 -1.71 -47.11
CA ALA A 160 0.24 -1.54 -47.38
C ALA A 160 0.59 -1.73 -48.86
N GLU A 161 -0.06 -2.66 -49.55
CA GLU A 161 0.10 -2.87 -50.99
C GLU A 161 -0.48 -1.70 -51.80
N GLN A 162 -1.62 -1.15 -51.41
CA GLN A 162 -2.18 0.09 -51.99
C GLN A 162 -1.25 1.29 -51.78
N ARG A 163 -0.56 1.38 -50.63
CA ARG A 163 0.51 2.38 -50.42
C ARG A 163 1.74 2.10 -51.28
N SER A 164 2.14 0.83 -51.41
CA SER A 164 3.30 0.41 -52.23
C SER A 164 3.10 0.69 -53.72
N THR A 165 1.92 0.38 -54.25
CA THR A 165 1.53 0.67 -55.63
C THR A 165 1.36 2.16 -55.90
N GLY A 166 0.80 2.93 -54.95
CA GLY A 166 0.80 4.39 -55.02
C GLY A 166 2.22 4.99 -55.03
N LEU A 167 3.12 4.47 -54.19
CA LEU A 167 4.53 4.88 -54.18
C LEU A 167 5.27 4.45 -55.46
N SER A 168 4.97 3.29 -56.04
CA SER A 168 5.60 2.85 -57.29
C SER A 168 5.16 3.70 -58.48
N GLN A 169 3.88 4.09 -58.55
CA GLN A 169 3.35 5.05 -59.54
C GLN A 169 3.98 6.44 -59.41
N VAL A 170 4.20 6.93 -58.19
CA VAL A 170 4.96 8.17 -57.96
C VAL A 170 6.43 8.00 -58.37
N ASN A 171 7.03 6.85 -58.13
CA ASN A 171 8.42 6.57 -58.51
C ASN A 171 8.60 6.44 -60.04
N THR A 172 7.65 5.82 -60.77
CA THR A 172 7.67 5.82 -62.25
C THR A 172 7.49 7.23 -62.79
N LEU A 173 6.53 8.02 -62.26
CA LEU A 173 6.34 9.41 -62.66
C LEU A 173 7.59 10.27 -62.40
N LEU A 174 8.29 10.07 -61.28
CA LEU A 174 9.55 10.76 -60.99
C LEU A 174 10.68 10.31 -61.92
N ARG A 175 10.77 9.02 -62.27
CA ARG A 175 11.73 8.49 -63.27
C ARG A 175 11.45 9.04 -64.67
N GLU A 176 10.18 9.15 -65.06
CA GLU A 176 9.76 9.78 -66.31
C GLU A 176 10.13 11.26 -66.33
N GLN A 177 9.81 12.01 -65.27
CA GLN A 177 10.20 13.42 -65.14
C GLN A 177 11.72 13.60 -65.20
N LEU A 178 12.50 12.77 -64.50
CA LEU A 178 13.96 12.77 -64.60
C LEU A 178 14.45 12.39 -66.01
N GLY A 179 13.77 11.48 -66.70
CA GLY A 179 14.02 11.13 -68.09
C GLY A 179 13.72 12.27 -69.07
N HIS A 180 12.66 13.03 -68.84
CA HIS A 180 12.34 14.25 -69.59
C HIS A 180 13.35 15.37 -69.32
N MET A 181 13.76 15.56 -68.06
CA MET A 181 14.79 16.54 -67.70
C MET A 181 16.17 16.19 -68.27
N LYS A 182 16.55 14.90 -68.29
CA LYS A 182 17.74 14.41 -69.00
C LYS A 182 17.64 14.73 -70.49
N LYS A 183 16.59 14.26 -71.18
CA LYS A 183 16.37 14.54 -72.61
C LYS A 183 16.33 16.04 -72.96
N ALA A 184 15.90 16.90 -72.05
CA ALA A 184 15.98 18.35 -72.22
C ALA A 184 17.42 18.87 -72.08
N ASN A 185 18.16 18.41 -71.08
CA ASN A 185 19.57 18.74 -70.87
C ASN A 185 20.47 18.21 -72.00
N ASP A 186 20.21 17.02 -72.51
CA ASP A 186 20.91 16.41 -73.64
C ASP A 186 20.73 17.26 -74.92
N ARG A 187 19.50 17.74 -75.18
CA ARG A 187 19.22 18.68 -76.28
C ARG A 187 19.93 20.02 -76.10
N LEU A 188 19.95 20.57 -74.89
CA LEU A 188 20.70 21.79 -74.60
C LEU A 188 22.21 21.58 -74.77
N ALA A 189 22.74 20.41 -74.42
CA ALA A 189 24.14 20.05 -74.66
C ALA A 189 24.43 19.91 -76.17
N GLU A 190 23.53 19.31 -76.96
CA GLU A 190 23.63 19.30 -78.42
C GLU A 190 23.59 20.72 -79.02
N GLU A 191 22.70 21.60 -78.55
CA GLU A 191 22.62 22.99 -79.01
C GLU A 191 23.87 23.81 -78.63
N LEU A 192 24.42 23.59 -77.43
CA LEU A 192 25.69 24.16 -76.99
C LEU A 192 26.88 23.62 -77.80
N ALA A 193 26.90 22.32 -78.15
CA ALA A 193 27.93 21.75 -79.02
C ALA A 193 27.84 22.36 -80.43
N ARG A 194 26.66 22.32 -81.06
CA ARG A 194 26.42 22.89 -82.41
C ARG A 194 26.75 24.39 -82.49
N THR A 195 26.45 25.16 -81.45
CA THR A 195 26.82 26.59 -81.39
C THR A 195 28.31 26.80 -81.14
N THR A 196 28.95 25.96 -80.33
CA THR A 196 30.42 25.96 -80.16
C THR A 196 31.14 25.61 -81.46
N ASP A 197 30.72 24.56 -82.17
CA ASP A 197 31.24 24.18 -83.48
C ASP A 197 31.00 25.28 -84.52
N GLY A 198 29.84 25.93 -84.49
CA GLY A 198 29.55 27.10 -85.32
C GLY A 198 30.49 28.27 -85.06
N VAL A 199 30.79 28.57 -83.79
CA VAL A 199 31.77 29.61 -83.39
C VAL A 199 33.19 29.22 -83.79
N LEU A 200 33.61 27.97 -83.62
CA LEU A 200 34.91 27.47 -84.06
C LEU A 200 35.06 27.49 -85.58
N HIS A 201 34.01 27.14 -86.32
CA HIS A 201 33.98 27.19 -87.78
C HIS A 201 34.05 28.64 -88.29
N LEU A 202 33.25 29.55 -87.72
CA LEU A 202 33.32 30.98 -88.04
C LEU A 202 34.68 31.59 -87.68
N ARG A 203 35.28 31.17 -86.56
CA ARG A 203 36.65 31.54 -86.19
C ARG A 203 37.67 31.05 -87.22
N GLY A 204 37.58 29.79 -87.66
CA GLY A 204 38.43 29.26 -88.73
C GLY A 204 38.25 29.99 -90.06
N GLN A 205 37.02 30.38 -90.42
CA GLN A 205 36.75 31.23 -91.59
C GLN A 205 37.35 32.64 -91.43
N LEU A 206 37.29 33.23 -90.24
CA LEU A 206 37.92 34.53 -89.94
C LEU A 206 39.45 34.42 -90.03
N GLU A 207 40.07 33.42 -89.41
CA GLU A 207 41.52 33.18 -89.48
C GLU A 207 41.99 32.91 -90.93
N LEU A 208 41.23 32.17 -91.73
CA LEU A 208 41.48 31.96 -93.16
C LEU A 208 41.30 33.23 -94.00
N THR A 209 40.26 34.03 -93.74
CA THR A 209 40.04 35.29 -94.48
C THR A 209 41.02 36.39 -94.06
N GLU A 210 41.49 36.38 -92.82
CA GLU A 210 42.63 37.20 -92.38
C GLU A 210 43.94 36.74 -93.01
N ALA A 211 44.23 35.43 -93.08
CA ALA A 211 45.39 34.91 -93.78
C ALA A 211 45.38 35.31 -95.27
N ARG A 212 44.21 35.21 -95.94
CA ARG A 212 44.01 35.71 -97.31
C ARG A 212 44.21 37.22 -97.40
N ARG A 213 43.68 38.03 -96.49
CA ARG A 213 43.91 39.50 -96.45
C ARG A 213 45.37 39.87 -96.19
N ARG A 214 46.10 39.11 -95.36
CA ARG A 214 47.53 39.29 -95.12
C ARG A 214 48.32 38.99 -96.40
N ALA A 215 48.06 37.87 -97.05
CA ALA A 215 48.64 37.54 -98.36
C ALA A 215 48.28 38.58 -99.45
N GLU A 216 47.01 39.00 -99.55
CA GLU A 216 46.57 40.03 -100.48
C GLU A 216 47.22 41.39 -100.22
N THR A 217 47.40 41.81 -98.96
CA THR A 217 48.07 43.08 -98.65
C THR A 217 49.57 43.00 -98.92
N GLN A 218 50.18 41.82 -98.79
CA GLN A 218 51.54 41.54 -99.26
C GLN A 218 51.65 41.63 -100.80
N ILE A 219 50.69 41.03 -101.52
CA ILE A 219 50.60 41.10 -102.99
C ILE A 219 50.29 42.53 -103.49
N ARG A 220 49.45 43.30 -102.78
CA ARG A 220 49.18 44.71 -103.12
C ARG A 220 50.40 45.60 -102.86
N ARG A 221 51.20 45.31 -101.82
CA ARG A 221 52.50 45.96 -101.59
C ARG A 221 53.50 45.66 -102.73
N THR A 222 53.44 44.49 -103.38
CA THR A 222 54.25 44.17 -104.56
C THR A 222 53.63 44.56 -105.91
N ARG A 223 52.39 45.11 -105.93
CA ARG A 223 51.66 45.50 -107.14
C ARG A 223 51.17 46.95 -107.09
N SER A 224 52.11 47.88 -106.97
CA SER A 224 51.86 49.32 -107.15
C SER A 224 51.92 49.73 -108.63
N GLY A 225 50.82 49.58 -109.36
CA GLY A 225 50.67 50.13 -110.72
C GLY A 225 49.53 49.49 -111.53
N GLY A 226 48.67 50.32 -112.13
CA GLY A 226 47.56 49.87 -113.00
C GLY A 226 46.24 50.61 -112.77
N SER A 227 45.99 51.71 -113.49
CA SER A 227 44.88 52.63 -113.19
C SER A 227 43.52 52.31 -113.82
N GLN A 228 43.41 51.28 -114.68
CA GLN A 228 42.14 50.90 -115.31
C GLN A 228 41.41 49.77 -114.56
N ASP A 229 42.15 48.76 -114.08
CA ASP A 229 41.59 47.69 -113.22
C ASP A 229 40.89 48.27 -111.98
N PHE A 230 41.42 49.38 -111.45
CA PHE A 230 40.89 50.02 -110.25
C PHE A 230 39.40 50.39 -110.38
N LEU A 231 38.91 50.81 -111.55
CA LEU A 231 37.49 51.17 -111.74
C LEU A 231 36.56 49.97 -111.81
N LEU A 232 36.99 48.88 -112.47
CA LEU A 232 36.25 47.60 -112.47
C LEU A 232 36.22 47.00 -111.06
N LEU A 233 37.38 46.98 -110.39
CA LEU A 233 37.49 46.54 -109.01
C LEU A 233 36.65 47.41 -108.06
N TRP A 234 36.58 48.73 -108.27
CA TRP A 234 35.75 49.63 -107.45
C TRP A 234 34.25 49.34 -107.63
N ARG A 235 33.78 49.09 -108.86
CA ARG A 235 32.39 48.66 -109.13
C ARG A 235 32.06 47.30 -108.52
N GLN A 236 32.98 46.34 -108.59
CA GLN A 236 32.82 45.04 -107.93
C GLN A 236 32.81 45.19 -106.40
N VAL A 237 33.69 46.03 -105.85
CA VAL A 237 33.76 46.31 -104.41
C VAL A 237 32.53 47.07 -103.90
N THR A 238 31.93 47.98 -104.67
CA THR A 238 30.65 48.62 -104.28
C THR A 238 29.47 47.67 -104.38
N ALA A 239 29.40 46.81 -105.40
CA ALA A 239 28.39 45.75 -105.49
C ALA A 239 28.49 44.76 -104.30
N LEU A 240 29.71 44.29 -103.99
CA LEU A 240 29.96 43.43 -102.83
C LEU A 240 29.68 44.15 -101.50
N ARG A 241 29.95 45.45 -101.39
CA ARG A 241 29.56 46.25 -100.20
C ARG A 241 28.04 46.38 -100.06
N ALA A 242 27.30 46.52 -101.15
CA ALA A 242 25.84 46.55 -101.12
C ALA A 242 25.28 45.18 -100.67
N GLN A 243 25.76 44.08 -101.26
CA GLN A 243 25.38 42.72 -100.85
C GLN A 243 25.77 42.41 -99.39
N LEU A 244 26.96 42.83 -98.93
CA LEU A 244 27.37 42.70 -97.53
C LEU A 244 26.54 43.57 -96.58
N ALA A 245 26.08 44.76 -97.01
CA ALA A 245 25.16 45.58 -96.23
C ALA A 245 23.76 44.93 -96.16
N GLU A 246 23.27 44.36 -97.25
CA GLU A 246 21.99 43.64 -97.29
C GLU A 246 22.03 42.40 -96.38
N LEU A 247 23.04 41.53 -96.54
CA LEU A 247 23.30 40.38 -95.67
C LEU A 247 23.48 40.79 -94.20
N ARG A 248 24.13 41.93 -93.94
CA ARG A 248 24.24 42.48 -92.59
C ARG A 248 22.89 42.88 -92.03
N THR A 249 22.06 43.62 -92.78
CA THR A 249 20.74 44.02 -92.27
C THR A 249 19.77 42.85 -92.12
N THR A 250 19.88 41.78 -92.93
CA THR A 250 19.06 40.57 -92.74
C THR A 250 19.54 39.77 -91.54
N ALA A 251 20.84 39.64 -91.31
CA ALA A 251 21.40 39.07 -90.08
C ALA A 251 21.04 39.89 -88.82
N GLU A 252 21.13 41.22 -88.88
CA GLU A 252 20.74 42.10 -87.78
C GLU A 252 19.24 42.00 -87.46
N ARG A 253 18.36 41.91 -88.48
CA ARG A 253 16.92 41.64 -88.28
C ARG A 253 16.68 40.28 -87.64
N ALA A 254 17.26 39.20 -88.20
CA ALA A 254 17.13 37.86 -87.64
C ALA A 254 17.63 37.77 -86.19
N LEU A 255 18.70 38.51 -85.84
CA LEU A 255 19.19 38.63 -84.46
C LEU A 255 18.24 39.43 -83.56
N THR A 256 17.53 40.45 -84.07
CA THR A 256 16.48 41.13 -83.29
C THR A 256 15.24 40.23 -83.11
N ASP A 257 14.85 39.47 -84.12
CA ASP A 257 13.71 38.55 -84.04
C ASP A 257 13.99 37.39 -83.05
N MET A 258 15.20 36.81 -83.11
CA MET A 258 15.72 35.87 -82.11
C MET A 258 15.67 36.45 -80.68
N ARG A 259 16.08 37.72 -80.49
CA ARG A 259 16.02 38.39 -79.18
C ARG A 259 14.59 38.63 -78.71
N VAL A 260 13.66 38.93 -79.61
CA VAL A 260 12.24 39.10 -79.30
C VAL A 260 11.60 37.76 -78.92
N GLU A 261 11.90 36.66 -79.62
CA GLU A 261 11.42 35.34 -79.20
C GLU A 261 12.09 34.85 -77.91
N MET A 262 13.39 35.10 -77.68
CA MET A 262 14.05 34.86 -76.38
C MET A 262 13.35 35.62 -75.23
N ALA A 263 12.96 36.88 -75.45
CA ALA A 263 12.20 37.64 -74.46
C ALA A 263 10.78 37.07 -74.25
N ARG A 264 10.11 36.62 -75.32
CA ARG A 264 8.78 35.98 -75.26
C ARG A 264 8.81 34.62 -74.57
N THR A 265 9.84 33.79 -74.79
CA THR A 265 9.99 32.49 -74.11
C THR A 265 10.38 32.68 -72.66
N ALA A 266 11.31 33.60 -72.35
CA ALA A 266 11.63 33.97 -70.97
C ALA A 266 10.40 34.47 -70.20
N GLY A 267 9.58 35.35 -70.79
CA GLY A 267 8.33 35.81 -70.18
C GLY A 267 7.31 34.70 -69.96
N ARG A 268 7.16 33.76 -70.92
CA ARG A 268 6.31 32.56 -70.76
C ARG A 268 6.81 31.65 -69.64
N LEU A 269 8.12 31.39 -69.57
CA LEU A 269 8.75 30.59 -68.51
C LEU A 269 8.58 31.25 -67.13
N GLN A 270 8.84 32.55 -67.01
CA GLN A 270 8.69 33.27 -65.75
C GLN A 270 7.22 33.29 -65.27
N THR A 271 6.26 33.43 -66.20
CA THR A 271 4.82 33.29 -65.91
C THR A 271 4.47 31.88 -65.44
N ALA A 272 5.03 30.84 -66.08
CA ALA A 272 4.83 29.45 -65.69
C ALA A 272 5.44 29.15 -64.30
N CYS A 273 6.63 29.68 -64.00
CA CYS A 273 7.27 29.56 -62.67
C CYS A 273 6.44 30.26 -61.58
N LEU A 274 5.87 31.44 -61.86
CA LEU A 274 4.99 32.14 -60.92
C LEU A 274 3.66 31.38 -60.71
N ALA A 275 3.09 30.81 -61.77
CA ALA A 275 1.89 29.96 -61.69
C ALA A 275 2.14 28.62 -60.97
N LEU A 276 3.33 28.04 -61.12
CA LEU A 276 3.76 26.88 -60.33
C LEU A 276 3.96 27.28 -58.87
N GLY A 277 4.61 28.42 -58.61
CA GLY A 277 4.84 28.95 -57.26
C GLY A 277 3.56 29.40 -56.53
N SER A 278 2.47 29.72 -57.23
CA SER A 278 1.15 29.92 -56.61
C SER A 278 0.44 28.59 -56.36
N ARG A 279 0.45 27.65 -57.32
CA ARG A 279 -0.08 26.28 -57.15
C ARG A 279 0.57 25.53 -56.00
N LEU A 280 1.90 25.59 -55.87
CA LEU A 280 2.65 24.98 -54.77
C LEU A 280 2.31 25.61 -53.42
N ARG A 281 2.13 26.94 -53.34
CA ARG A 281 1.67 27.60 -52.09
C ARG A 281 0.23 27.22 -51.74
N LEU A 282 -0.66 27.09 -52.72
CA LEU A 282 -2.02 26.60 -52.50
C LEU A 282 -2.02 25.15 -52.02
N ALA A 283 -1.24 24.26 -52.65
CA ALA A 283 -1.07 22.87 -52.23
C ALA A 283 -0.46 22.74 -50.82
N ALA A 284 0.55 23.55 -50.48
CA ALA A 284 1.12 23.61 -49.14
C ALA A 284 0.08 24.09 -48.12
N SER A 285 -0.71 25.12 -48.44
CA SER A 285 -1.74 25.64 -47.54
C SER A 285 -2.91 24.67 -47.34
N SER A 286 -3.31 23.91 -48.37
CA SER A 286 -4.36 22.89 -48.24
C SER A 286 -3.87 21.63 -47.53
N ALA A 287 -2.60 21.25 -47.71
CA ALA A 287 -1.95 20.18 -46.94
C ALA A 287 -1.80 20.57 -45.46
N ALA A 288 -1.32 21.79 -45.15
CA ALA A 288 -1.25 22.32 -43.80
C ALA A 288 -2.65 22.38 -43.15
N GLY A 289 -3.64 22.91 -43.86
CA GLY A 289 -5.04 22.94 -43.41
C GLY A 289 -5.70 21.56 -43.29
N ALA A 290 -5.16 20.52 -43.94
CA ALA A 290 -5.58 19.13 -43.73
C ALA A 290 -4.91 18.50 -42.50
N LEU A 291 -3.63 18.76 -42.29
CA LEU A 291 -2.90 18.35 -41.08
C LEU A 291 -3.46 19.03 -39.83
N GLU A 292 -3.77 20.33 -39.88
CA GLU A 292 -4.44 21.03 -38.79
C GLU A 292 -5.80 20.43 -38.43
N ARG A 293 -6.61 20.05 -39.44
CA ARG A 293 -7.89 19.34 -39.19
C ARG A 293 -7.63 17.98 -38.53
N ARG A 294 -6.75 17.17 -39.10
CA ARG A 294 -6.37 15.85 -38.54
C ARG A 294 -5.87 15.97 -37.10
N LEU A 295 -5.03 16.97 -36.79
CA LEU A 295 -4.55 17.22 -35.42
C LEU A 295 -5.68 17.68 -34.48
N ARG A 296 -6.57 18.58 -34.93
CA ARG A 296 -7.75 18.99 -34.14
C ARG A 296 -8.70 17.81 -33.86
N ASP A 297 -8.85 16.91 -34.84
CA ASP A 297 -9.71 15.73 -34.72
C ASP A 297 -9.06 14.64 -33.84
N GLN A 298 -7.75 14.39 -33.97
CA GLN A 298 -7.01 13.55 -33.02
C GLN A 298 -7.03 14.12 -31.59
N VAL A 299 -6.94 15.44 -31.40
CA VAL A 299 -7.09 16.09 -30.09
C VAL A 299 -8.53 15.92 -29.54
N ARG A 300 -9.55 15.95 -30.40
CA ARG A 300 -10.94 15.65 -30.00
C ARG A 300 -11.11 14.19 -29.60
N GLU A 301 -10.48 13.26 -30.32
CA GLU A 301 -10.49 11.83 -30.02
C GLU A 301 -9.79 11.54 -28.69
N THR A 302 -8.59 12.08 -28.46
CA THR A 302 -7.87 11.89 -27.18
C THR A 302 -8.62 12.51 -26.00
N LEU A 303 -9.23 13.69 -26.16
CA LEU A 303 -10.09 14.29 -25.12
C LEU A 303 -11.36 13.46 -24.86
N GLN A 304 -11.95 12.82 -25.89
CA GLN A 304 -13.09 11.90 -25.70
C GLN A 304 -12.69 10.61 -24.99
N LEU A 305 -11.55 10.01 -25.36
CA LEU A 305 -11.02 8.81 -24.70
C LEU A 305 -10.63 9.11 -23.25
N GLN A 306 -10.00 10.25 -22.98
CA GLN A 306 -9.69 10.69 -21.63
C GLN A 306 -10.98 10.94 -20.81
N GLY A 307 -11.99 11.58 -21.39
CA GLY A 307 -13.29 11.76 -20.75
C GLY A 307 -14.04 10.46 -20.44
N ARG A 308 -13.87 9.42 -21.26
CA ARG A 308 -14.36 8.06 -20.96
C ARG A 308 -13.57 7.43 -19.82
N TRP A 309 -12.24 7.50 -19.86
CA TRP A 309 -11.36 6.95 -18.83
C TRP A 309 -11.59 7.60 -17.46
N ASP A 310 -11.76 8.92 -17.41
CA ASP A 310 -12.09 9.63 -16.16
C ASP A 310 -13.47 9.25 -15.63
N ALA A 311 -14.46 9.00 -16.51
CA ALA A 311 -15.78 8.50 -16.11
C ALA A 311 -15.73 7.05 -15.58
N GLU A 312 -14.98 6.16 -16.25
CA GLU A 312 -14.74 4.78 -15.80
C GLU A 312 -13.98 4.75 -14.47
N LYS A 313 -12.95 5.59 -14.32
CA LYS A 313 -12.21 5.78 -13.07
C LYS A 313 -13.10 6.24 -11.93
N VAL A 314 -14.02 7.18 -12.16
CA VAL A 314 -15.02 7.60 -11.16
C VAL A 314 -16.00 6.45 -10.83
N ALA A 315 -16.44 5.68 -11.82
CA ALA A 315 -17.32 4.53 -11.59
C ALA A 315 -16.62 3.39 -10.81
N LEU A 316 -15.33 3.13 -11.07
CA LEU A 316 -14.51 2.19 -10.31
C LEU A 316 -14.26 2.71 -8.89
N GLN A 317 -13.96 4.01 -8.71
CA GLN A 317 -13.81 4.63 -7.39
C GLN A 317 -15.09 4.52 -6.56
N ALA A 318 -16.26 4.69 -7.19
CA ALA A 318 -17.57 4.50 -6.55
C ALA A 318 -17.75 3.03 -6.10
N ARG A 319 -17.54 2.05 -6.99
CA ARG A 319 -17.61 0.61 -6.66
C ARG A 319 -16.65 0.21 -5.53
N LEU A 320 -15.43 0.76 -5.52
CA LEU A 320 -14.48 0.56 -4.42
C LEU A 320 -15.03 1.13 -3.11
N SER A 321 -15.64 2.32 -3.11
CA SER A 321 -16.26 2.88 -1.89
C SER A 321 -17.47 2.08 -1.40
N GLU A 322 -18.29 1.52 -2.30
CA GLU A 322 -19.38 0.60 -1.96
C GLU A 322 -18.85 -0.70 -1.34
N GLN A 323 -17.78 -1.26 -1.91
CA GLN A 323 -17.10 -2.45 -1.37
C GLN A 323 -16.47 -2.19 0.00
N THR A 324 -15.78 -1.06 0.20
CA THR A 324 -15.25 -0.67 1.52
C THR A 324 -16.34 -0.54 2.56
N LEU A 325 -17.46 0.12 2.25
CA LEU A 325 -18.59 0.28 3.17
C LEU A 325 -19.27 -1.07 3.49
N LEU A 326 -19.32 -2.00 2.52
CA LEU A 326 -19.76 -3.38 2.76
C LEU A 326 -18.79 -4.14 3.69
N VAL A 327 -17.47 -3.96 3.54
CA VAL A 327 -16.47 -4.54 4.44
C VAL A 327 -16.60 -3.97 5.85
N GLU A 328 -16.71 -2.65 6.01
CA GLU A 328 -16.95 -1.99 7.30
C GLU A 328 -18.23 -2.49 7.98
N LYS A 329 -19.31 -2.69 7.21
CA LYS A 329 -20.57 -3.24 7.72
C LYS A 329 -20.42 -4.70 8.16
N LEU A 330 -19.59 -5.50 7.49
CA LEU A 330 -19.29 -6.88 7.85
C LEU A 330 -18.34 -6.98 9.07
N THR A 331 -17.34 -6.11 9.20
CA THR A 331 -16.48 -6.06 10.40
C THR A 331 -17.25 -5.54 11.60
N GLU A 332 -18.13 -4.56 11.43
CA GLU A 332 -19.02 -4.10 12.51
C GLU A 332 -19.99 -5.21 12.95
N GLN A 333 -20.58 -5.95 12.00
CA GLN A 333 -21.37 -7.16 12.31
C GLN A 333 -20.56 -8.26 13.01
N ASN A 334 -19.30 -8.50 12.60
CA ASN A 334 -18.46 -9.51 13.26
C ASN A 334 -18.09 -9.07 14.67
N SER A 335 -17.73 -7.81 14.90
CA SER A 335 -17.50 -7.29 16.26
C SER A 335 -18.76 -7.33 17.14
N LYS A 336 -19.97 -7.27 16.55
CA LYS A 336 -21.25 -7.48 17.25
C LYS A 336 -21.44 -8.96 17.61
N LYS A 337 -21.11 -9.90 16.70
CA LYS A 337 -21.09 -11.35 16.98
C LYS A 337 -20.05 -11.70 18.03
N GLU A 338 -18.86 -11.14 17.99
CA GLU A 338 -17.79 -11.36 18.98
C GLU A 338 -18.19 -10.85 20.37
N ARG A 339 -18.84 -9.69 20.47
CA ARG A 339 -19.44 -9.20 21.71
C ARG A 339 -20.54 -10.14 22.23
N ALA A 340 -21.41 -10.66 21.36
CA ALA A 340 -22.42 -11.66 21.74
C ALA A 340 -21.79 -12.98 22.20
N ILE A 341 -20.78 -13.50 21.49
CA ILE A 341 -19.99 -14.68 21.86
C ILE A 341 -19.29 -14.46 23.20
N SER A 342 -18.79 -13.25 23.46
CA SER A 342 -18.14 -12.91 24.73
C SER A 342 -19.15 -12.88 25.89
N SER A 343 -20.35 -12.33 25.69
CA SER A 343 -21.44 -12.43 26.67
C SER A 343 -21.82 -13.89 26.92
N LEU A 344 -22.05 -14.68 25.87
CA LEU A 344 -22.38 -16.10 25.98
C LEU A 344 -21.28 -16.90 26.68
N LYS A 345 -19.99 -16.59 26.47
CA LYS A 345 -18.87 -17.17 27.23
C LYS A 345 -18.94 -16.80 28.71
N MET A 346 -19.21 -15.54 29.05
CA MET A 346 -19.40 -15.13 30.45
C MET A 346 -20.63 -15.79 31.10
N ASP A 347 -21.71 -15.99 30.35
CA ASP A 347 -22.92 -16.64 30.85
C ASP A 347 -22.76 -18.16 30.98
N VAL A 348 -22.00 -18.80 30.09
CA VAL A 348 -21.51 -20.17 30.26
C VAL A 348 -20.64 -20.26 31.52
N GLN A 349 -19.70 -19.34 31.73
CA GLN A 349 -18.85 -19.32 32.94
C GLN A 349 -19.66 -19.09 34.23
N LYS A 350 -20.77 -18.34 34.18
CA LYS A 350 -21.74 -18.21 35.29
C LYS A 350 -22.52 -19.52 35.52
N LEU A 351 -22.84 -20.26 34.46
CA LEU A 351 -23.49 -21.58 34.57
C LEU A 351 -22.50 -22.66 35.05
N GLU A 352 -21.22 -22.59 34.67
CA GLU A 352 -20.15 -23.46 35.13
C GLU A 352 -19.79 -23.21 36.60
N SER A 353 -19.75 -21.95 37.05
CA SER A 353 -19.58 -21.62 38.48
C SER A 353 -20.82 -21.97 39.32
N ARG A 354 -22.03 -21.90 38.75
CA ARG A 354 -23.23 -22.52 39.36
C ARG A 354 -23.14 -24.04 39.38
N ARG A 355 -22.59 -24.66 38.33
CA ARG A 355 -22.40 -26.11 38.23
C ARG A 355 -21.34 -26.61 39.21
N SER A 356 -20.25 -25.88 39.46
CA SER A 356 -19.28 -26.22 40.52
C SER A 356 -19.81 -25.93 41.92
N GLY A 357 -20.73 -24.97 42.08
CA GLY A 357 -21.56 -24.85 43.30
C GLY A 357 -22.47 -26.07 43.52
N GLY A 358 -23.08 -26.58 42.46
CA GLY A 358 -23.82 -27.86 42.47
C GLY A 358 -22.91 -29.08 42.65
N GLN A 359 -21.68 -29.03 42.13
CA GLN A 359 -20.66 -30.05 42.33
C GLN A 359 -20.31 -30.12 43.82
N ARG A 360 -20.08 -29.00 44.50
CA ARG A 360 -19.91 -28.98 45.98
C ARG A 360 -21.08 -29.59 46.75
N ALA A 361 -22.31 -29.52 46.23
CA ALA A 361 -23.44 -30.22 46.84
C ALA A 361 -23.38 -31.75 46.61
N ALA A 362 -22.89 -32.19 45.43
CA ALA A 362 -22.57 -33.58 45.16
C ALA A 362 -21.37 -34.06 46.01
N ASP A 363 -20.30 -33.28 46.11
CA ASP A 363 -19.14 -33.53 46.98
C ASP A 363 -19.59 -33.73 48.43
N THR A 364 -20.47 -32.87 48.97
CA THR A 364 -21.06 -33.08 50.32
C THR A 364 -21.97 -34.30 50.45
N SER A 365 -22.44 -34.88 49.33
CA SER A 365 -23.16 -36.15 49.32
C SER A 365 -22.20 -37.34 49.20
N GLU A 366 -21.06 -37.20 48.52
CA GLU A 366 -19.98 -38.18 48.51
C GLU A 366 -19.28 -38.25 49.87
N ASP A 367 -19.04 -37.12 50.54
CA ASP A 367 -18.60 -37.05 51.95
C ASP A 367 -19.57 -37.79 52.91
N GLN A 368 -20.88 -37.67 52.67
CA GLN A 368 -21.91 -38.38 53.44
C GLN A 368 -21.92 -39.88 53.11
N VAL A 369 -21.73 -40.26 51.85
CA VAL A 369 -21.58 -41.66 51.44
C VAL A 369 -20.32 -42.28 52.04
N GLU A 370 -19.18 -41.58 52.05
CA GLU A 370 -17.97 -42.05 52.74
C GLU A 370 -18.17 -42.13 54.26
N ALA A 371 -18.84 -41.15 54.88
CA ALA A 371 -19.15 -41.22 56.30
C ALA A 371 -20.03 -42.43 56.64
N LEU A 372 -21.05 -42.71 55.81
CA LEU A 372 -21.89 -43.91 55.92
C LEU A 372 -21.11 -45.20 55.64
N GLN A 373 -20.16 -45.19 54.70
CA GLN A 373 -19.26 -46.33 54.46
C GLN A 373 -18.30 -46.57 55.63
N ARG A 374 -17.77 -45.51 56.27
CA ARG A 374 -16.95 -45.61 57.49
C ARG A 374 -17.77 -46.14 58.67
N VAL A 375 -19.02 -45.70 58.82
CA VAL A 375 -19.96 -46.26 59.82
C VAL A 375 -20.26 -47.73 59.53
N LEU A 376 -20.60 -48.10 58.28
CA LEU A 376 -20.78 -49.49 57.86
C LEU A 376 -19.53 -50.33 58.13
N LYS A 377 -18.33 -49.79 57.92
CA LYS A 377 -17.08 -50.48 58.20
C LYS A 377 -16.89 -50.75 59.69
N SER A 378 -17.13 -49.75 60.55
CA SER A 378 -17.13 -49.95 62.01
C SER A 378 -18.22 -50.93 62.49
N ILE A 379 -19.38 -50.99 61.80
CA ILE A 379 -20.42 -51.99 62.09
C ILE A 379 -19.98 -53.39 61.66
N THR A 380 -19.28 -53.55 60.53
CA THR A 380 -18.71 -54.86 60.13
C THR A 380 -17.51 -55.29 60.98
N GLU A 381 -16.76 -54.35 61.54
CA GLU A 381 -15.66 -54.64 62.47
C GLU A 381 -16.21 -55.07 63.85
N VAL A 382 -17.24 -54.38 64.37
CA VAL A 382 -17.97 -54.80 65.59
C VAL A 382 -18.74 -56.12 65.37
N ALA A 383 -19.25 -56.38 64.17
CA ALA A 383 -19.93 -57.64 63.83
C ALA A 383 -18.97 -58.82 63.53
N GLN A 384 -17.66 -58.67 63.74
CA GLN A 384 -16.68 -59.77 63.62
C GLN A 384 -16.15 -60.29 64.96
N GLU A 385 -16.50 -59.67 66.09
CA GLU A 385 -16.10 -60.13 67.43
C GLU A 385 -17.22 -60.83 68.23
N ASP A 386 -18.46 -60.91 67.72
CA ASP A 386 -19.59 -61.50 68.44
C ASP A 386 -20.39 -62.54 67.61
N ALA A 387 -20.37 -63.79 68.09
CA ALA A 387 -20.98 -65.02 67.54
C ALA A 387 -20.54 -65.49 66.11
N GLY A 388 -20.54 -66.79 65.79
CA GLY A 388 -20.79 -67.97 66.63
C GLY A 388 -21.66 -69.05 65.97
N CYS A 389 -21.02 -70.07 65.38
CA CYS A 389 -21.61 -71.33 64.89
C CYS A 389 -22.57 -71.27 63.66
N PRO A 390 -22.90 -72.43 63.02
CA PRO A 390 -23.38 -72.46 61.63
C PRO A 390 -24.67 -73.27 61.34
N GLU A 391 -25.43 -72.88 60.31
CA GLU A 391 -26.34 -73.72 59.47
C GLU A 391 -26.82 -72.87 58.26
N ARG A 392 -27.01 -73.29 57.00
CA ARG A 392 -27.14 -74.56 56.23
C ARG A 392 -28.59 -74.99 55.89
N ALA A 393 -28.88 -75.08 54.58
CA ALA A 393 -30.19 -75.33 53.94
C ALA A 393 -31.20 -74.14 54.06
N ARG A 394 -32.18 -73.93 53.17
CA ARG A 394 -32.78 -74.71 52.05
C ARG A 394 -32.87 -73.83 50.77
N SER A 395 -32.38 -74.27 49.60
CA SER A 395 -33.10 -74.96 48.51
C SER A 395 -34.36 -74.26 47.95
N GLY A 396 -34.38 -73.83 46.67
CA GLY A 396 -35.58 -73.17 46.13
C GLY A 396 -35.62 -72.67 44.66
N GLY A 397 -35.04 -73.38 43.68
CA GLY A 397 -35.38 -73.21 42.25
C GLY A 397 -34.90 -71.92 41.52
N PRO A 398 -35.01 -71.87 40.17
CA PRO A 398 -34.57 -70.73 39.34
C PRO A 398 -35.74 -69.94 38.73
N GLU A 399 -35.47 -68.71 38.31
CA GLU A 399 -35.76 -68.23 36.94
C GLU A 399 -35.02 -66.91 36.66
N ALA A 400 -34.66 -66.67 35.40
CA ALA A 400 -33.78 -65.56 35.00
C ALA A 400 -34.51 -64.48 34.19
N GLN A 401 -34.59 -63.31 34.80
CA GLN A 401 -34.34 -61.99 34.19
C GLN A 401 -35.43 -61.31 33.30
N GLU A 402 -35.63 -60.02 33.59
CA GLU A 402 -36.18 -58.96 32.71
C GLU A 402 -37.64 -59.02 32.25
N ALA A 403 -38.56 -58.79 33.20
CA ALA A 403 -39.94 -58.37 32.92
C ALA A 403 -40.07 -56.83 32.70
N ARG A 404 -40.96 -56.43 31.79
CA ARG A 404 -41.33 -55.01 31.54
C ARG A 404 -42.46 -54.52 32.45
N GLY A 405 -42.33 -53.29 32.99
CA GLY A 405 -43.46 -52.48 33.46
C GLY A 405 -44.10 -52.91 34.79
N GLN A 406 -45.17 -52.27 35.28
CA GLN A 406 -45.79 -50.98 34.89
C GLN A 406 -46.64 -50.40 36.07
N VAL A 407 -46.61 -49.07 36.25
CA VAL A 407 -47.69 -48.18 36.72
C VAL A 407 -48.51 -48.55 38.00
N ARG A 408 -48.43 -47.67 39.02
CA ARG A 408 -49.64 -47.01 39.61
C ARG A 408 -49.34 -45.69 40.34
N ARG A 409 -50.36 -44.83 40.39
CA ARG A 409 -50.50 -43.50 41.07
C ARG A 409 -51.56 -43.64 42.19
N PRO A 410 -52.09 -42.60 42.90
CA PRO A 410 -51.86 -41.13 42.92
C PRO A 410 -51.64 -40.54 44.36
N GLY A 411 -51.56 -39.22 44.65
CA GLY A 411 -51.49 -37.99 43.84
C GLY A 411 -52.11 -36.74 44.52
N SER A 412 -52.13 -35.59 43.83
CA SER A 412 -52.77 -34.29 44.19
C SER A 412 -52.12 -33.48 45.34
N SER A 413 -52.04 -32.14 45.34
CA SER A 413 -52.38 -31.04 44.37
C SER A 413 -51.28 -29.93 44.48
N ALA A 414 -51.30 -28.69 43.96
CA ALA A 414 -52.20 -27.80 43.20
C ALA A 414 -51.30 -26.89 42.28
N SER A 415 -51.70 -26.11 41.26
CA SER A 415 -52.96 -25.47 40.78
C SER A 415 -53.25 -24.08 41.38
N PRO A 416 -53.82 -23.10 40.61
CA PRO A 416 -54.12 -23.04 39.16
C PRO A 416 -53.07 -22.17 38.40
N HIS A 417 -53.19 -21.49 37.23
CA HIS A 417 -54.11 -21.29 36.09
C HIS A 417 -53.29 -20.60 34.94
N ARG A 418 -53.68 -20.31 33.66
CA ARG A 418 -54.88 -20.56 32.83
C ARG A 418 -54.58 -20.40 31.30
N GLY A 419 -54.79 -21.45 30.50
CA GLY A 419 -55.40 -21.35 29.14
C GLY A 419 -54.54 -20.88 27.94
N VAL A 420 -54.94 -21.09 26.68
CA VAL A 420 -56.09 -21.86 26.10
C VAL A 420 -55.65 -22.51 24.76
N SER A 421 -56.18 -23.69 24.43
CA SER A 421 -55.92 -24.52 23.21
C SER A 421 -56.86 -24.13 22.02
N PRO A 422 -57.06 -24.90 20.91
CA PRO A 422 -56.43 -26.12 20.33
C PRO A 422 -55.89 -25.79 18.89
N PRO A 423 -55.98 -26.59 17.77
CA PRO A 423 -56.26 -28.03 17.51
C PRO A 423 -55.25 -28.68 16.50
N ARG A 424 -55.74 -29.41 15.48
CA ARG A 424 -55.07 -30.00 14.28
C ARG A 424 -56.09 -30.05 13.13
N ALA A 425 -55.66 -29.98 11.85
CA ALA A 425 -56.02 -30.98 10.80
C ALA A 425 -55.66 -30.54 9.35
N ARG A 426 -55.21 -31.52 8.56
CA ARG A 426 -55.08 -31.55 7.07
C ARG A 426 -54.07 -30.56 6.44
N ALA A 427 -53.74 -30.83 5.19
CA ALA A 427 -52.61 -30.25 4.46
C ALA A 427 -53.06 -29.57 3.17
N LEU A 428 -52.28 -28.58 2.71
CA LEU A 428 -52.14 -28.10 1.33
C LEU A 428 -50.97 -27.10 1.26
N ASP A 429 -50.10 -27.31 0.27
CA ASP A 429 -49.25 -26.36 -0.49
C ASP A 429 -48.37 -25.26 0.16
N ALA A 430 -47.38 -24.87 -0.66
CA ALA A 430 -46.64 -23.59 -0.65
C ALA A 430 -45.61 -23.33 0.50
N LEU A 431 -44.43 -22.76 0.23
CA LEU A 431 -43.61 -22.68 -1.00
C LEU A 431 -42.19 -22.26 -0.57
N HIS A 432 -41.14 -22.65 -1.30
CA HIS A 432 -39.76 -22.19 -1.02
C HIS A 432 -39.39 -21.01 -1.93
N PRO A 433 -39.34 -19.74 -1.44
CA PRO A 433 -39.36 -18.57 -2.32
C PRO A 433 -38.10 -18.35 -3.18
N ALA A 434 -36.99 -19.01 -2.85
CA ALA A 434 -35.71 -18.80 -3.55
C ALA A 434 -35.70 -19.33 -5.00
N LEU A 435 -36.39 -20.44 -5.28
CA LEU A 435 -36.26 -21.15 -6.57
C LEU A 435 -37.12 -20.58 -7.70
N GLN A 436 -38.19 -19.84 -7.39
CA GLN A 436 -38.99 -19.13 -8.40
C GLN A 436 -38.33 -17.81 -8.84
N ALA A 437 -37.58 -17.14 -7.97
CA ALA A 437 -36.87 -15.91 -8.31
C ALA A 437 -35.81 -16.12 -9.40
N VAL A 438 -35.10 -17.26 -9.36
CA VAL A 438 -34.05 -17.60 -10.33
C VAL A 438 -34.63 -17.93 -11.71
N HIS A 439 -35.64 -18.80 -11.79
CA HIS A 439 -36.30 -19.12 -13.08
C HIS A 439 -36.93 -17.88 -13.72
N ALA A 440 -37.63 -17.06 -12.92
CA ALA A 440 -38.21 -15.80 -13.40
C ALA A 440 -37.14 -14.76 -13.81
N ALA A 441 -35.87 -14.90 -13.42
CA ALA A 441 -34.78 -14.05 -13.94
C ALA A 441 -34.29 -14.54 -15.32
N ILE A 442 -34.17 -15.86 -15.50
CA ILE A 442 -33.71 -16.49 -16.74
C ILE A 442 -34.72 -16.28 -17.89
N GLU A 443 -36.02 -16.42 -17.61
CA GLU A 443 -37.06 -16.20 -18.62
C GLU A 443 -37.17 -14.72 -19.06
N ARG A 444 -36.95 -13.78 -18.13
CA ARG A 444 -36.88 -12.34 -18.47
C ARG A 444 -35.65 -11.98 -19.30
N TRP A 445 -34.58 -12.76 -19.24
CA TRP A 445 -33.43 -12.62 -20.14
C TRP A 445 -33.76 -13.13 -21.55
N ARG A 446 -34.30 -14.36 -21.66
CA ARG A 446 -34.68 -14.97 -22.96
C ARG A 446 -35.73 -14.19 -23.75
N LEU A 447 -36.64 -13.48 -23.08
CA LEU A 447 -37.67 -12.67 -23.74
C LEU A 447 -37.16 -11.31 -24.27
N LEU A 448 -35.93 -10.89 -23.94
CA LEU A 448 -35.33 -9.64 -24.44
C LEU A 448 -34.48 -9.83 -25.71
N GLU A 449 -34.16 -11.05 -26.11
CA GLU A 449 -33.35 -11.32 -27.32
C GLU A 449 -34.16 -11.44 -28.62
N GLN A 450 -35.50 -11.49 -28.56
CA GLN A 450 -36.36 -11.75 -29.73
C GLN A 450 -37.05 -10.53 -30.38
N VAL A 451 -36.76 -9.31 -29.94
CA VAL A 451 -37.17 -8.08 -30.67
C VAL A 451 -35.99 -7.11 -30.72
N GLY A 452 -35.36 -7.03 -31.90
CA GLY A 452 -34.19 -6.18 -32.12
C GLY A 452 -34.51 -4.78 -32.66
N GLY A 453 -33.50 -3.90 -32.60
CA GLY A 453 -33.44 -2.67 -33.41
C GLY A 453 -33.60 -1.37 -32.63
N LEU A 454 -32.75 -0.40 -32.99
CA LEU A 454 -32.91 1.06 -32.80
C LEU A 454 -33.09 1.58 -31.36
N GLY A 455 -32.03 2.16 -30.79
CA GLY A 455 -32.18 3.24 -29.80
C GLY A 455 -32.24 4.62 -30.48
N PRO A 456 -32.09 5.74 -29.76
CA PRO A 456 -32.20 5.94 -28.31
C PRO A 456 -33.29 6.98 -27.93
N HIS A 457 -33.59 7.20 -26.64
CA HIS A 457 -33.74 8.56 -26.04
C HIS A 457 -34.26 8.59 -24.58
N GLY A 458 -33.48 9.23 -23.69
CA GLY A 458 -33.99 9.97 -22.51
C GLY A 458 -34.47 9.17 -21.29
N PRO A 459 -34.97 9.86 -20.22
CA PRO A 459 -35.10 11.32 -20.06
C PRO A 459 -34.24 11.90 -18.91
N ARG A 460 -34.22 13.24 -18.79
CA ARG A 460 -33.73 13.96 -17.61
C ARG A 460 -34.49 13.57 -16.33
N ARG A 461 -33.80 13.52 -15.19
CA ARG A 461 -34.30 14.14 -13.96
C ARG A 461 -33.18 14.83 -13.17
N ARG A 462 -33.57 15.88 -12.43
CA ARG A 462 -32.76 16.57 -11.40
C ARG A 462 -32.91 15.74 -10.09
N SER A 463 -32.09 15.91 -9.05
CA SER A 463 -31.31 17.10 -8.64
C SER A 463 -30.18 16.77 -7.65
N SER A 464 -29.35 17.79 -7.36
CA SER A 464 -28.76 18.12 -6.04
C SER A 464 -27.96 17.07 -5.25
N GLY A 465 -26.71 17.42 -4.90
CA GLY A 465 -26.18 17.06 -3.57
C GLY A 465 -24.67 16.81 -3.42
N LEU A 466 -23.87 17.89 -3.38
CA LEU A 466 -22.75 18.11 -2.44
C LEU A 466 -21.64 17.04 -2.21
N VAL A 467 -20.38 17.53 -2.24
CA VAL A 467 -19.26 17.18 -1.33
C VAL A 467 -18.81 15.70 -1.32
N SER A 468 -17.77 15.30 -2.08
CA SER A 468 -16.32 15.56 -1.90
C SER A 468 -15.61 14.62 -0.92
N THR A 469 -14.32 14.35 -1.21
CA THR A 469 -13.31 13.63 -0.40
C THR A 469 -13.65 12.17 -0.03
N SER A 470 -12.95 11.14 -0.49
CA SER A 470 -11.49 10.89 -0.54
C SER A 470 -10.84 10.75 0.84
N ARG A 471 -10.63 9.49 1.28
CA ARG A 471 -9.27 8.92 1.36
C ARG A 471 -9.28 7.41 1.64
N SER A 472 -8.45 6.68 0.90
CA SER A 472 -7.96 5.35 1.28
C SER A 472 -6.90 5.47 2.38
N PHE A 473 -6.64 4.38 3.11
CA PHE A 473 -5.28 4.06 3.57
C PHE A 473 -5.08 2.55 3.65
N GLU A 474 -3.88 2.10 3.32
CA GLU A 474 -3.47 0.68 3.29
C GLU A 474 -2.56 0.34 4.48
N THR A 475 -2.54 -0.94 4.84
CA THR A 475 -1.43 -1.63 5.50
C THR A 475 -1.41 -3.09 5.00
N GLN A 476 -0.34 -3.84 4.71
CA GLN A 476 1.15 -3.77 4.83
C GLN A 476 1.64 -5.07 5.53
N ALA A 477 2.87 -5.52 5.21
CA ALA A 477 3.63 -6.69 5.71
C ALA A 477 3.48 -8.01 4.90
N GLY A 478 4.50 -8.89 4.80
CA GLY A 478 5.91 -8.79 5.23
C GLY A 478 6.66 -10.14 5.33
N SER A 479 7.99 -10.10 5.56
CA SER A 479 8.91 -11.22 5.96
C SER A 479 9.24 -12.34 4.93
N ALA A 480 10.32 -13.15 5.03
CA ALA A 480 11.68 -13.04 5.66
C ALA A 480 12.57 -14.30 5.33
N ILE A 481 13.84 -14.35 5.81
CA ILE A 481 14.78 -15.53 5.91
C ILE A 481 15.46 -15.91 4.54
N THR A 482 16.71 -16.43 4.35
CA THR A 482 17.73 -17.23 5.11
C THR A 482 19.21 -16.85 4.78
N GLY A 483 20.21 -17.56 5.34
CA GLY A 483 21.64 -17.66 4.91
C GLY A 483 22.21 -19.05 5.35
N PRO A 484 23.54 -19.29 5.61
CA PRO A 484 24.82 -18.69 5.15
C PRO A 484 25.94 -19.76 4.84
N ALA A 485 27.21 -19.39 4.49
CA ALA A 485 28.49 -20.03 4.94
C ALA A 485 29.78 -19.68 4.14
N GLY A 486 30.96 -19.59 4.82
CA GLY A 486 32.35 -19.70 4.27
C GLY A 486 32.92 -18.46 3.53
N GLY A 487 34.25 -18.21 3.46
CA GLY A 487 35.43 -18.81 4.10
C GLY A 487 36.76 -18.26 3.52
N SER A 488 37.74 -17.88 4.37
CA SER A 488 39.08 -17.32 3.99
C SER A 488 40.17 -18.43 3.94
N PRO A 489 41.53 -18.21 3.93
CA PRO A 489 42.36 -16.97 3.89
C PRO A 489 43.71 -17.03 3.06
N TRP A 490 44.53 -15.96 3.17
CA TRP A 490 45.99 -15.82 2.91
C TRP A 490 46.55 -15.55 1.49
N GLY A 491 47.52 -14.60 1.39
CA GLY A 491 48.47 -14.48 0.27
C GLY A 491 49.06 -13.07 0.00
N HIS A 492 50.28 -12.77 0.48
CA HIS A 492 50.99 -11.49 0.21
C HIS A 492 52.43 -11.67 -0.28
N ARG A 493 52.81 -10.97 -1.37
CA ARG A 493 54.13 -10.33 -1.65
C ARG A 493 54.04 -9.46 -2.93
N LYS A 494 54.55 -8.21 -2.93
CA LYS A 494 55.84 -7.73 -3.52
C LYS A 494 56.10 -8.19 -4.96
N GLY A 495 56.51 -7.34 -5.92
CA GLY A 495 56.84 -5.89 -5.96
C GLY A 495 57.10 -5.51 -7.45
N ASP A 496 57.74 -4.41 -7.86
CA ASP A 496 58.28 -3.19 -7.21
C ASP A 496 58.68 -2.17 -8.33
N LEU A 497 59.08 -0.93 -7.98
CA LEU A 497 59.66 0.14 -8.85
C LEU A 497 58.75 0.91 -9.86
N GLY A 498 58.90 2.25 -9.92
CA GLY A 498 58.34 3.13 -10.98
C GLY A 498 57.96 4.56 -10.53
N ALA A 499 58.92 5.48 -10.48
CA ALA A 499 58.76 6.91 -10.08
C ALA A 499 59.86 7.76 -10.77
N PRO A 500 59.92 9.11 -10.67
CA PRO A 500 59.04 10.09 -9.99
C PRO A 500 58.32 11.01 -11.03
N ASP A 501 57.79 12.23 -10.80
CA ASP A 501 57.67 13.17 -9.66
C ASP A 501 56.39 14.05 -9.91
N GLY A 502 56.03 15.12 -9.18
CA GLY A 502 56.66 15.80 -8.04
C GLY A 502 55.94 17.10 -7.60
N SER A 503 56.13 17.49 -6.33
CA SER A 503 55.72 18.79 -5.71
C SER A 503 54.18 19.07 -5.65
N GLN A 504 53.53 19.51 -4.55
CA GLN A 504 53.93 20.18 -3.30
C GLN A 504 52.96 19.83 -2.12
N GLY A 505 53.30 20.20 -0.88
CA GLY A 505 52.38 20.24 0.30
C GLY A 505 52.22 18.89 1.04
N SER A 506 52.56 18.69 2.32
CA SER A 506 52.48 19.52 3.55
C SER A 506 51.02 19.82 3.97
N LEU A 507 50.49 19.40 5.13
CA LEU A 507 51.11 18.78 6.33
C LEU A 507 50.12 17.83 7.05
N ARG A 508 50.63 16.88 7.87
CA ARG A 508 49.83 15.83 8.53
C ARG A 508 49.31 16.25 9.91
N GLY A 509 48.05 16.66 10.02
CA GLY A 509 47.35 16.79 11.30
C GLY A 509 46.99 15.43 11.92
N ARG A 510 47.31 15.20 13.20
CA ARG A 510 47.03 13.95 13.92
C ARG A 510 45.94 14.15 14.96
N VAL A 511 45.00 13.21 15.05
CA VAL A 511 43.92 13.17 16.05
C VAL A 511 44.50 13.13 17.48
N SER A 512 44.02 14.01 18.36
CA SER A 512 44.35 14.09 19.78
C SER A 512 43.21 13.59 20.65
N ALA A 513 43.18 12.26 20.89
CA ALA A 513 42.29 11.67 21.89
C ALA A 513 42.92 11.75 23.29
N TRP A 514 42.17 12.29 24.27
CA TRP A 514 42.61 12.41 25.66
C TRP A 514 42.26 11.13 26.46
N PRO A 515 43.22 10.51 27.18
CA PRO A 515 42.94 9.54 28.24
C PRO A 515 42.87 10.23 29.61
N ALA A 516 41.91 9.83 30.46
CA ALA A 516 41.81 10.30 31.84
C ALA A 516 42.75 9.53 32.79
N PRO A 517 43.29 10.16 33.85
CA PRO A 517 44.12 9.49 34.86
C PRO A 517 43.29 8.70 35.88
N LYS A 518 43.96 7.79 36.61
CA LYS A 518 43.43 7.07 37.79
C LYS A 518 44.27 7.43 39.05
N PRO A 519 43.75 7.18 40.26
CA PRO A 519 44.14 7.95 41.45
C PRO A 519 45.38 7.42 42.18
N TYR A 520 45.95 8.28 43.02
CA TYR A 520 46.85 7.92 44.12
C TYR A 520 46.36 8.56 45.43
N SER A 521 46.55 7.85 46.54
CA SER A 521 46.16 8.29 47.90
C SER A 521 47.32 9.01 48.59
N PRO A 522 47.07 9.94 49.55
CA PRO A 522 48.12 10.70 50.23
C PRO A 522 48.82 9.88 51.34
N ARG A 523 50.02 10.31 51.73
CA ARG A 523 50.72 9.78 52.91
C ARG A 523 51.43 10.91 53.69
N GLU A 524 51.06 11.01 54.97
CA GLU A 524 51.85 11.49 56.14
C GLU A 524 52.63 12.82 56.06
N GLY A 525 52.39 13.70 57.06
CA GLY A 525 53.08 14.98 57.22
C GLY A 525 52.87 15.61 58.60
N VAL A 526 53.00 14.81 59.67
CA VAL A 526 52.83 15.25 61.07
C VAL A 526 54.17 15.70 61.66
N PRO A 527 54.18 16.79 62.45
CA PRO A 527 54.95 16.79 63.69
C PRO A 527 54.07 17.13 64.91
N ILE A 528 54.33 16.43 66.03
CA ILE A 528 53.69 16.64 67.33
C ILE A 528 54.69 17.33 68.26
N LEU A 529 54.24 18.38 68.95
CA LEU A 529 54.76 18.80 70.26
C LEU A 529 53.51 19.06 71.13
N SER A 530 53.10 18.14 72.01
CA SER A 530 53.75 17.74 73.28
C SER A 530 53.68 18.84 74.33
N ALA A 531 52.85 18.63 75.35
CA ALA A 531 52.68 19.50 76.52
C ALA A 531 53.60 19.07 77.67
N SER A 532 53.79 19.93 78.70
CA SER A 532 53.75 19.59 80.15
C SER A 532 54.31 20.69 81.07
N PHE A 533 53.69 20.85 82.26
CA PHE A 533 54.31 21.25 83.57
C PHE A 533 54.92 22.68 83.65
N LEU A 534 54.97 23.44 84.75
CA LEU A 534 54.51 23.44 86.16
C LEU A 534 54.27 24.94 86.55
N GLY A 535 53.94 25.44 87.76
CA GLY A 535 53.70 24.87 89.10
C GLY A 535 54.18 25.84 90.21
N GLU A 536 53.46 25.94 91.34
CA GLU A 536 53.80 26.74 92.56
C GLU A 536 53.89 28.28 92.33
N SER A 537 53.88 29.20 93.32
CA SER A 537 53.56 29.27 94.77
C SER A 537 52.73 30.59 94.99
N VAL A 538 51.96 30.88 96.05
CA VAL A 538 51.90 30.57 97.49
C VAL A 538 52.83 31.43 98.39
N VAL A 539 52.21 32.50 98.96
CA VAL A 539 52.51 33.17 100.25
C VAL A 539 53.69 34.18 100.32
N GLU A 540 53.62 35.03 101.36
CA GLU A 540 54.46 36.18 101.76
C GLU A 540 54.14 37.55 101.12
N ALA A 541 54.23 38.69 101.83
CA ALA A 541 54.73 38.93 103.20
C ALA A 541 53.74 39.73 104.08
N SER A 542 54.05 39.88 105.38
CA SER A 542 53.26 40.62 106.39
C SER A 542 54.14 41.59 107.20
N ALA A 543 53.51 42.42 108.04
CA ALA A 543 54.07 43.29 109.10
C ALA A 543 54.67 44.66 108.69
N GLY A 544 54.73 45.57 109.69
CA GLY A 544 55.02 47.01 109.55
C GLY A 544 53.86 47.90 110.04
N GLN A 545 53.37 47.79 111.29
CA GLN A 545 54.00 48.11 112.58
C GLN A 545 53.93 49.61 112.96
N SER A 546 53.41 49.87 114.18
CA SER A 546 53.55 51.08 115.02
C SER A 546 52.79 52.40 114.73
N ASP A 547 51.98 52.76 115.72
CA ASP A 547 51.94 54.04 116.44
C ASP A 547 51.42 55.35 115.79
N SER A 548 50.17 55.64 116.19
CA SER A 548 49.55 56.94 116.39
C SER A 548 50.49 58.11 116.71
N ARG A 549 50.49 59.14 115.84
CA ARG A 549 50.28 60.57 116.23
C ARG A 549 49.99 61.50 115.04
N ARG A 550 48.72 61.94 114.94
CA ARG A 550 48.19 63.19 114.31
C ARG A 550 48.90 63.79 113.07
N ALA A 551 48.31 63.61 111.88
CA ALA A 551 48.16 64.66 110.85
C ALA A 551 47.04 64.30 109.84
N PRO A 552 46.21 65.25 109.36
CA PRO A 552 45.09 64.95 108.46
C PRO A 552 45.45 65.08 106.96
N SER A 553 46.11 64.08 106.38
CA SER A 553 46.35 63.98 104.93
C SER A 553 46.00 62.60 104.36
N SER A 554 46.33 61.52 105.08
CA SER A 554 46.06 60.13 104.70
C SER A 554 44.60 59.83 104.35
N GLY A 555 43.64 60.58 104.90
CA GLY A 555 42.23 60.45 104.57
C GLY A 555 41.85 60.91 103.15
N GLN A 556 42.65 61.74 102.47
CA GLN A 556 42.48 62.00 101.03
C GLN A 556 43.26 60.99 100.21
N GLU A 557 44.49 60.66 100.63
CA GLU A 557 45.33 59.61 100.04
C GLU A 557 44.56 58.29 99.86
N LEU A 558 43.96 57.76 100.94
CA LEU A 558 43.18 56.52 100.94
C LEU A 558 41.91 56.60 100.09
N ARG A 559 41.32 57.78 99.88
CA ARG A 559 40.16 57.96 98.99
C ARG A 559 40.57 58.06 97.52
N LEU A 560 41.74 58.62 97.22
CA LEU A 560 42.32 58.60 95.87
C LEU A 560 42.83 57.20 95.51
N GLN A 561 43.40 56.46 96.47
CA GLN A 561 43.78 55.05 96.31
C GLN A 561 42.54 54.12 96.20
N LEU A 562 41.47 54.37 96.96
CA LEU A 562 40.21 53.65 96.77
C LEU A 562 39.57 53.99 95.41
N GLY A 563 39.58 55.25 95.00
CA GLY A 563 39.09 55.67 93.68
C GLY A 563 39.91 55.09 92.52
N SER A 564 41.24 55.04 92.64
CA SER A 564 42.11 54.46 91.61
C SER A 564 41.98 52.94 91.55
N SER A 565 41.90 52.24 92.67
CA SER A 565 41.63 50.79 92.71
C SER A 565 40.23 50.44 92.22
N GLN A 566 39.22 51.27 92.48
CA GLN A 566 37.88 51.14 91.89
C GLN A 566 37.89 51.39 90.37
N ALA A 567 38.65 52.37 89.89
CA ALA A 567 38.81 52.62 88.45
C ALA A 567 39.58 51.49 87.75
N VAL A 568 40.59 50.90 88.40
CA VAL A 568 41.28 49.69 87.92
C VAL A 568 40.34 48.49 87.93
N ALA A 569 39.54 48.29 88.98
CA ALA A 569 38.54 47.22 89.03
C ALA A 569 37.43 47.39 87.99
N ALA A 570 37.04 48.63 87.65
CA ALA A 570 36.12 48.92 86.56
C ALA A 570 36.73 48.54 85.20
N ARG A 571 37.96 48.98 84.91
CA ARG A 571 38.70 48.62 83.68
C ARG A 571 38.89 47.11 83.54
N LEU A 572 39.24 46.41 84.63
CA LEU A 572 39.37 44.95 84.62
C LEU A 572 38.04 44.23 84.36
N ARG A 573 36.91 44.76 84.84
CA ARG A 573 35.56 44.24 84.52
C ARG A 573 35.17 44.51 83.07
N GLU A 574 35.53 45.69 82.55
CA GLU A 574 35.31 46.08 81.15
C GLU A 574 36.10 45.15 80.22
N GLN A 575 37.41 45.03 80.43
CA GLN A 575 38.30 44.10 79.74
C GLN A 575 37.85 42.64 79.83
N LEU A 576 37.35 42.19 80.99
CA LEU A 576 36.82 40.83 81.15
C LEU A 576 35.49 40.65 80.38
N SER A 577 34.67 41.69 80.27
CA SER A 577 33.46 41.68 79.42
C SER A 577 33.80 41.71 77.92
N GLU A 578 34.87 42.41 77.53
CA GLU A 578 35.41 42.44 76.17
C GLU A 578 35.99 41.07 75.80
N ALA A 579 36.88 40.51 76.62
CA ALA A 579 37.40 39.16 76.44
C ALA A 579 36.29 38.09 76.41
N GLN A 580 35.19 38.26 77.16
CA GLN A 580 34.01 37.39 77.05
C GLN A 580 33.26 37.57 75.73
N ARG A 581 33.12 38.80 75.21
CA ARG A 581 32.52 39.06 73.88
C ARG A 581 33.40 38.50 72.77
N GLU A 582 34.72 38.68 72.85
CA GLU A 582 35.70 38.12 71.91
C GLU A 582 35.73 36.58 71.96
N LEU A 583 35.66 35.97 73.13
CA LEU A 583 35.53 34.52 73.28
C LEU A 583 34.19 34.01 72.71
N GLN A 584 33.11 34.78 72.81
CA GLN A 584 31.84 34.45 72.16
C GLN A 584 31.87 34.65 70.64
N ALA A 585 32.52 35.70 70.14
CA ALA A 585 32.67 35.97 68.72
C ALA A 585 33.57 34.92 68.04
N SER A 586 34.73 34.62 68.61
CA SER A 586 35.60 33.53 68.15
C SER A 586 34.92 32.17 68.21
N ARG A 587 34.11 31.88 69.25
CA ARG A 587 33.26 30.66 69.29
C ARG A 587 32.15 30.64 68.23
N ARG A 588 31.66 31.78 67.74
CA ARG A 588 30.72 31.85 66.60
C ARG A 588 31.47 31.60 65.29
N LEU A 589 32.55 32.34 65.04
CA LEU A 589 33.41 32.17 63.87
C LEU A 589 33.96 30.75 63.72
N LEU A 590 34.31 30.07 64.82
CA LEU A 590 34.73 28.67 64.80
C LEU A 590 33.57 27.70 64.49
N ARG A 591 32.33 28.03 64.88
CA ARG A 591 31.13 27.23 64.52
C ARG A 591 30.72 27.46 63.08
N GLU A 592 30.81 28.70 62.60
CA GLU A 592 30.55 29.09 61.21
C GLU A 592 31.55 28.36 60.30
N ARG A 593 32.86 28.44 60.58
CA ARG A 593 33.91 27.68 59.87
C ARG A 593 33.72 26.17 59.93
N ALA A 594 33.27 25.62 61.07
CA ALA A 594 32.98 24.19 61.19
C ALA A 594 31.74 23.78 60.39
N GLN A 595 30.76 24.67 60.19
CA GLN A 595 29.61 24.43 59.31
C GLN A 595 29.99 24.58 57.84
N GLU A 596 30.86 25.54 57.49
CA GLU A 596 31.43 25.71 56.15
C GLU A 596 32.24 24.48 55.74
N GLN A 597 33.14 23.98 56.60
CA GLN A 597 33.90 22.74 56.40
C GLN A 597 33.06 21.46 56.27
N VAL A 598 31.78 21.48 56.67
CA VAL A 598 30.83 20.38 56.44
C VAL A 598 30.01 20.61 55.15
N ARG A 599 29.68 21.86 54.82
CA ARG A 599 28.97 22.22 53.58
C ARG A 599 29.83 22.04 52.34
N GLU A 600 31.09 22.49 52.35
CA GLU A 600 32.02 22.35 51.22
C GLU A 600 32.07 20.90 50.65
N PRO A 601 32.30 19.84 51.44
CA PRO A 601 32.25 18.48 50.92
C PRO A 601 30.84 18.00 50.57
N GLU A 602 29.78 18.45 51.25
CA GLU A 602 28.40 18.11 50.87
C GLU A 602 28.02 18.69 49.49
N ASP A 603 28.38 19.95 49.22
CA ASP A 603 28.09 20.63 47.97
C ASP A 603 28.97 20.10 46.81
N LEU A 604 30.25 19.83 47.05
CA LEU A 604 31.11 19.13 46.09
C LEU A 604 30.61 17.71 45.78
N LEU A 605 30.02 17.00 46.76
CA LEU A 605 29.35 15.71 46.51
C LEU A 605 28.07 15.88 45.68
N ARG A 606 27.26 16.92 45.92
CA ARG A 606 26.07 17.25 45.12
C ARG A 606 26.44 17.57 43.67
N GLU A 607 27.51 18.33 43.44
CA GLU A 607 28.05 18.63 42.10
C GLU A 607 28.60 17.37 41.41
N LEU A 608 29.38 16.56 42.11
CA LEU A 608 29.89 15.29 41.58
C LEU A 608 28.74 14.32 41.22
N GLU A 609 27.70 14.25 42.05
CA GLU A 609 26.49 13.50 41.73
C GLU A 609 25.75 14.06 40.51
N ALA A 610 25.58 15.38 40.42
CA ALA A 610 24.94 16.03 39.26
C ALA A 610 25.69 15.70 37.97
N HIS A 611 27.01 15.89 37.93
CA HIS A 611 27.85 15.53 36.79
C HIS A 611 27.87 14.02 36.51
N SER A 612 27.74 13.16 37.52
CA SER A 612 27.60 11.71 37.30
C SER A 612 26.30 11.36 36.58
N ARG A 613 25.18 12.02 36.94
CA ARG A 613 23.86 11.86 36.34
C ARG A 613 23.82 12.44 34.91
N GLU A 614 24.52 13.55 34.67
CA GLU A 614 24.73 14.11 33.33
C GLU A 614 25.58 13.17 32.45
N ALA A 615 26.70 12.67 32.96
CA ALA A 615 27.55 11.70 32.26
C ALA A 615 26.83 10.35 32.01
N GLN A 616 25.81 10.00 32.79
CA GLN A 616 24.90 8.88 32.51
C GLN A 616 23.92 9.22 31.38
N ARG A 617 23.29 10.41 31.41
CA ARG A 617 22.40 10.90 30.35
C ARG A 617 23.12 10.98 28.99
N CYS A 618 24.34 11.49 28.96
CA CYS A 618 25.17 11.57 27.74
C CYS A 618 25.61 10.18 27.23
N ARG A 619 25.80 9.20 28.12
CA ARG A 619 26.03 7.80 27.72
C ARG A 619 24.77 7.18 27.12
N ALA A 620 23.62 7.35 27.77
CA ALA A 620 22.34 6.85 27.26
C ALA A 620 21.96 7.45 25.89
N SER A 621 22.18 8.76 25.68
CA SER A 621 21.95 9.38 24.36
C SER A 621 22.96 8.91 23.31
N SER A 622 24.23 8.72 23.67
CA SER A 622 25.23 8.13 22.76
C SER A 622 24.87 6.69 22.36
N GLU A 623 24.38 5.87 23.30
CA GLU A 623 23.90 4.52 22.98
C GLU A 623 22.67 4.52 22.07
N LEU A 624 21.71 5.44 22.28
CA LEU A 624 20.55 5.59 21.41
C LEU A 624 20.97 6.00 20.00
N LEU A 625 21.83 7.02 19.86
CA LEU A 625 22.40 7.42 18.57
C LEU A 625 23.20 6.30 17.90
N GLN A 626 23.87 5.42 18.67
CA GLN A 626 24.52 4.23 18.12
C GLN A 626 23.54 3.15 17.66
N ARG A 627 22.39 2.98 18.34
CA ARG A 627 21.31 2.06 17.91
C ARG A 627 20.65 2.59 16.63
N GLU A 628 20.34 3.88 16.58
CA GLU A 628 19.79 4.56 15.39
C GLU A 628 20.77 4.50 14.21
N LYS A 629 22.06 4.79 14.44
CA LYS A 629 23.11 4.67 13.41
C LYS A 629 23.16 3.25 12.84
N ARG A 630 23.16 2.20 13.68
CA ARG A 630 23.16 0.80 13.22
C ARG A 630 21.89 0.44 12.43
N ALA A 631 20.72 0.92 12.87
CA ALA A 631 19.45 0.70 12.16
C ALA A 631 19.45 1.38 10.77
N LEU A 632 20.00 2.58 10.67
CA LEU A 632 20.21 3.28 9.40
C LEU A 632 21.25 2.58 8.51
N GLU A 633 22.33 2.06 9.09
CA GLU A 633 23.33 1.26 8.36
C GLU A 633 22.70 0.00 7.76
N THR A 634 21.91 -0.77 8.54
CA THR A 634 21.17 -1.94 8.00
C THR A 634 20.12 -1.55 6.96
N ALA A 635 19.45 -0.40 7.10
CA ALA A 635 18.50 0.08 6.11
C ALA A 635 19.20 0.49 4.79
N VAL A 636 20.39 1.08 4.86
CA VAL A 636 21.21 1.40 3.68
C VAL A 636 21.72 0.11 3.01
N GLU A 637 22.08 -0.92 3.76
CA GLU A 637 22.46 -2.22 3.22
C GLU A 637 21.28 -2.93 2.55
N GLU A 638 20.08 -2.91 3.13
CA GLU A 638 18.87 -3.40 2.48
C GLU A 638 18.56 -2.65 1.18
N MET A 639 18.67 -1.32 1.16
CA MET A 639 18.40 -0.53 -0.04
C MET A 639 19.45 -0.74 -1.13
N ARG A 640 20.72 -1.01 -0.76
CA ARG A 640 21.76 -1.47 -1.70
C ARG A 640 21.45 -2.85 -2.27
N GLY A 641 20.95 -3.77 -1.44
CA GLY A 641 20.48 -5.09 -1.91
C GLY A 641 19.33 -4.96 -2.92
N LYS A 642 18.33 -4.13 -2.62
CA LYS A 642 17.20 -3.84 -3.52
C LYS A 642 17.65 -3.19 -4.83
N ALA A 643 18.62 -2.28 -4.80
CA ALA A 643 19.21 -1.69 -5.99
C ALA A 643 19.94 -2.76 -6.84
N ALA A 644 20.77 -3.60 -6.23
CA ALA A 644 21.48 -4.67 -6.94
C ALA A 644 20.54 -5.70 -7.58
N CYS A 645 19.40 -6.01 -6.95
CA CYS A 645 18.35 -6.83 -7.56
C CYS A 645 17.72 -6.13 -8.78
N ALA A 646 17.39 -4.84 -8.68
CA ALA A 646 16.83 -4.07 -9.79
C ALA A 646 17.83 -3.91 -10.97
N ASP A 647 19.13 -3.75 -10.68
CA ASP A 647 20.18 -3.74 -11.69
C ASP A 647 20.32 -5.12 -12.39
N ALA A 648 20.17 -6.22 -11.65
CA ALA A 648 20.18 -7.57 -12.22
C ALA A 648 18.93 -7.87 -13.07
N GLU A 649 17.74 -7.42 -12.63
CA GLU A 649 16.51 -7.50 -13.42
C GLU A 649 16.61 -6.63 -14.69
N LYS A 650 17.18 -5.42 -14.58
CA LYS A 650 17.47 -4.58 -15.74
C LYS A 650 18.41 -5.28 -16.72
N GLN A 651 19.55 -5.81 -16.27
CA GLN A 651 20.50 -6.53 -17.13
C GLN A 651 19.87 -7.75 -17.80
N ARG A 652 18.98 -8.47 -17.11
CA ARG A 652 18.19 -9.56 -17.70
C ARG A 652 17.25 -9.06 -18.79
N LEU A 653 16.50 -7.98 -18.55
CA LEU A 653 15.60 -7.39 -19.54
C LEU A 653 16.36 -6.81 -20.74
N GLU A 654 17.56 -6.25 -20.52
CA GLU A 654 18.46 -5.83 -21.59
C GLU A 654 18.94 -7.04 -22.42
N ALA A 655 19.31 -8.16 -21.78
CA ALA A 655 19.67 -9.40 -22.47
C ALA A 655 18.48 -9.95 -23.30
N GLU A 656 17.31 -10.11 -22.71
CA GLU A 656 16.08 -10.55 -23.39
C GLU A 656 15.72 -9.62 -24.57
N ASN A 657 15.92 -8.30 -24.43
CA ASN A 657 15.72 -7.34 -25.52
C ASN A 657 16.77 -7.48 -26.64
N THR A 658 18.03 -7.80 -26.33
CA THR A 658 19.03 -8.12 -27.37
C THR A 658 18.73 -9.44 -28.08
N GLU A 659 18.16 -10.43 -27.40
CA GLU A 659 17.72 -11.69 -28.02
C GLU A 659 16.49 -11.48 -28.91
N LEU A 660 15.54 -10.63 -28.48
CA LEU A 660 14.43 -10.20 -29.34
C LEU A 660 14.95 -9.45 -30.58
N HIS A 661 15.89 -8.52 -30.44
CA HIS A 661 16.52 -7.85 -31.59
C HIS A 661 17.23 -8.84 -32.54
N ARG A 662 17.98 -9.82 -32.01
CA ARG A 662 18.59 -10.88 -32.82
C ARG A 662 17.54 -11.71 -33.54
N SER A 663 16.44 -12.08 -32.89
CA SER A 663 15.38 -12.84 -33.55
C SER A 663 14.67 -12.02 -34.64
N LEU A 664 14.47 -10.71 -34.44
CA LEU A 664 13.92 -9.81 -35.45
C LEU A 664 14.86 -9.63 -36.65
N LEU A 665 16.18 -9.60 -36.43
CA LEU A 665 17.17 -9.61 -37.52
C LEU A 665 17.14 -10.93 -38.30
N LEU A 666 17.11 -12.08 -37.62
CA LEU A 666 16.98 -13.40 -38.27
C LEU A 666 15.66 -13.52 -39.06
N TRP A 667 14.55 -12.97 -38.55
CA TRP A 667 13.28 -12.87 -39.29
C TRP A 667 13.36 -11.93 -40.49
N ALA A 668 14.14 -10.86 -40.42
CA ALA A 668 14.39 -9.97 -41.57
C ALA A 668 15.26 -10.66 -42.62
N GLU A 669 16.33 -11.35 -42.22
CA GLU A 669 17.21 -12.14 -43.09
C GLU A 669 16.41 -13.25 -43.81
N GLN A 670 15.61 -14.05 -43.10
CA GLN A 670 14.73 -15.05 -43.71
C GLN A 670 13.72 -14.44 -44.69
N LYS A 671 13.19 -13.25 -44.38
CA LYS A 671 12.28 -12.53 -45.29
C LYS A 671 13.02 -12.04 -46.54
N GLU A 672 14.25 -11.58 -46.42
CA GLU A 672 15.09 -11.20 -47.56
C GLU A 672 15.49 -12.43 -48.39
N GLU A 673 15.78 -13.58 -47.78
CA GLU A 673 16.00 -14.84 -48.50
C GLU A 673 14.76 -15.26 -49.31
N LEU A 674 13.56 -15.19 -48.72
CA LEU A 674 12.30 -15.49 -49.41
C LEU A 674 12.02 -14.50 -50.56
N VAL A 675 12.33 -13.20 -50.37
CA VAL A 675 12.25 -12.20 -51.45
C VAL A 675 13.26 -12.53 -52.56
N GLN A 676 14.51 -12.86 -52.23
CA GLN A 676 15.52 -13.28 -53.20
C GLN A 676 15.11 -14.54 -53.95
N GLN A 677 14.51 -15.54 -53.30
CA GLN A 677 13.96 -16.73 -53.95
C GLN A 677 12.85 -16.34 -54.94
N GLY A 678 11.92 -15.45 -54.53
CA GLY A 678 10.87 -14.91 -55.41
C GLY A 678 11.39 -14.02 -56.55
N GLU A 679 12.57 -13.42 -56.43
CA GLU A 679 13.25 -12.76 -57.56
C GLU A 679 14.00 -13.75 -58.46
N ARG A 680 14.64 -14.79 -57.91
CA ARG A 680 15.30 -15.86 -58.70
C ARG A 680 14.27 -16.57 -59.58
N GLY A 681 13.13 -16.96 -59.00
CA GLY A 681 12.00 -17.53 -59.75
C GLY A 681 11.44 -16.57 -60.82
N ARG A 682 11.40 -15.26 -60.57
CA ARG A 682 11.02 -14.26 -61.60
C ARG A 682 12.03 -14.16 -62.73
N ARG A 683 13.33 -14.13 -62.44
CA ARG A 683 14.41 -14.16 -63.46
C ARG A 683 14.37 -15.45 -64.28
N GLU A 684 14.10 -16.59 -63.63
CA GLU A 684 13.92 -17.88 -64.31
C GLU A 684 12.70 -17.85 -65.25
N LEU A 685 11.56 -17.34 -64.79
CA LEU A 685 10.37 -17.11 -65.61
C LEU A 685 10.64 -16.17 -66.80
N GLU A 686 11.29 -15.02 -66.58
CA GLU A 686 11.72 -14.10 -67.64
C GLU A 686 12.62 -14.80 -68.68
N THR A 687 13.61 -15.60 -68.25
CA THR A 687 14.44 -16.37 -69.19
C THR A 687 13.67 -17.47 -69.91
N SER A 688 12.62 -18.04 -69.31
CA SER A 688 11.72 -19.00 -69.97
C SER A 688 10.82 -18.32 -71.01
N GLN A 689 10.32 -17.12 -70.71
CA GLN A 689 9.51 -16.31 -71.61
C GLN A 689 10.32 -15.89 -72.82
N GLY A 690 11.53 -15.34 -72.62
CA GLY A 690 12.45 -15.02 -73.72
C GLY A 690 12.88 -16.22 -74.57
N ARG A 691 12.86 -17.45 -74.02
CA ARG A 691 13.04 -18.69 -74.81
C ARG A 691 11.80 -19.06 -75.60
N LEU A 692 10.60 -18.87 -75.06
CA LEU A 692 9.33 -19.08 -75.76
C LEU A 692 9.18 -18.06 -76.91
N GLU A 693 9.44 -16.77 -76.67
CA GLU A 693 9.47 -15.72 -77.69
C GLU A 693 10.42 -16.09 -78.84
N GLN A 694 11.65 -16.52 -78.55
CA GLN A 694 12.59 -17.00 -79.57
C GLN A 694 12.12 -18.24 -80.33
N LEU A 695 11.29 -19.11 -79.73
CA LEU A 695 10.70 -20.26 -80.41
C LEU A 695 9.51 -19.83 -81.28
N GLU A 696 8.69 -18.89 -80.81
CA GLU A 696 7.60 -18.30 -81.60
C GLU A 696 8.13 -17.50 -82.80
N GLU A 697 9.20 -16.72 -82.63
CA GLU A 697 9.91 -16.05 -83.72
C GLU A 697 10.40 -17.05 -84.77
N LYS A 698 11.09 -18.12 -84.34
CA LYS A 698 11.57 -19.20 -85.23
C LYS A 698 10.41 -19.91 -85.95
N VAL A 699 9.33 -20.20 -85.25
CA VAL A 699 8.10 -20.76 -85.85
C VAL A 699 7.47 -19.77 -86.84
N SER A 700 7.52 -18.46 -86.58
CA SER A 700 7.07 -17.43 -87.53
C SER A 700 7.97 -17.34 -88.77
N GLY A 701 9.28 -17.51 -88.59
CA GLY A 701 10.28 -17.57 -89.67
C GLY A 701 10.04 -18.78 -90.57
N LEU A 702 10.00 -19.98 -90.00
CA LEU A 702 9.71 -21.22 -90.71
C LEU A 702 8.35 -21.20 -91.42
N LYS A 703 7.33 -20.53 -90.85
CA LYS A 703 6.04 -20.31 -91.53
C LYS A 703 6.17 -19.39 -92.75
N LYS A 704 6.95 -18.30 -92.66
CA LYS A 704 7.23 -17.40 -93.80
C LYS A 704 8.04 -18.11 -94.88
N GLU A 705 9.08 -18.84 -94.49
CA GLU A 705 9.91 -19.65 -95.40
C GLU A 705 9.06 -20.68 -96.14
N LEU A 706 8.22 -21.45 -95.44
CA LEU A 706 7.30 -22.42 -96.03
C LEU A 706 6.32 -21.79 -97.04
N VAL A 707 5.76 -20.62 -96.73
CA VAL A 707 4.89 -19.88 -97.67
C VAL A 707 5.70 -19.42 -98.90
N SER A 708 6.88 -18.83 -98.71
CA SER A 708 7.73 -18.38 -99.83
C SER A 708 8.21 -19.54 -100.72
N ALA A 709 8.48 -20.71 -100.13
CA ALA A 709 8.82 -21.92 -100.87
C ALA A 709 7.60 -22.48 -101.63
N GLN A 710 6.39 -22.38 -101.06
CA GLN A 710 5.15 -22.77 -101.74
C GLN A 710 4.80 -21.82 -102.90
N GLU A 711 5.05 -20.52 -102.74
CA GLU A 711 4.92 -19.51 -103.80
C GLU A 711 5.95 -19.73 -104.92
N ALA A 712 7.23 -19.96 -104.57
CA ALA A 712 8.28 -20.30 -105.53
C ALA A 712 7.98 -21.60 -106.29
N LEU A 713 7.48 -22.64 -105.61
CA LEU A 713 7.05 -23.90 -106.25
C LEU A 713 5.88 -23.68 -107.21
N ASN A 714 4.91 -22.84 -106.85
CA ASN A 714 3.80 -22.48 -107.73
C ASN A 714 4.27 -21.65 -108.94
N SER A 715 5.21 -20.73 -108.76
CA SER A 715 5.84 -19.96 -109.85
C SER A 715 6.63 -20.87 -110.80
N ALA A 716 7.44 -21.79 -110.27
CA ALA A 716 8.21 -22.75 -111.05
C ALA A 716 7.32 -23.73 -111.84
N ARG A 717 6.17 -24.13 -111.29
CA ARG A 717 5.14 -24.90 -112.02
C ARG A 717 4.61 -24.10 -113.21
N LEU A 718 4.18 -22.86 -112.99
CA LEU A 718 3.70 -21.99 -114.08
C LEU A 718 4.77 -21.75 -115.16
N GLN A 719 6.03 -21.55 -114.77
CA GLN A 719 7.15 -21.41 -115.71
C GLN A 719 7.38 -22.68 -116.54
N ARG A 720 7.35 -23.86 -115.92
CA ARG A 720 7.44 -25.15 -116.63
C ARG A 720 6.30 -25.29 -117.63
N ASP A 721 5.07 -25.04 -117.20
CA ASP A 721 3.88 -25.25 -118.04
C ASP A 721 3.88 -24.31 -119.27
N VAL A 722 4.40 -23.09 -119.12
CA VAL A 722 4.69 -22.18 -120.25
C VAL A 722 5.79 -22.75 -121.16
N LEU A 723 6.94 -23.14 -120.60
CA LEU A 723 8.08 -23.68 -121.36
C LEU A 723 7.73 -24.98 -122.10
N GLU A 724 6.85 -25.82 -121.57
CA GLU A 724 6.33 -27.00 -122.25
C GLU A 724 5.50 -26.61 -123.48
N SER A 725 4.63 -25.59 -123.37
CA SER A 725 3.87 -25.05 -124.50
C SER A 725 4.75 -24.38 -125.58
N GLU A 726 5.82 -23.67 -125.17
CA GLU A 726 6.81 -23.10 -126.09
C GLU A 726 7.63 -24.19 -126.79
N ARG A 727 8.05 -25.23 -126.05
CA ARG A 727 8.77 -26.39 -126.60
C ARG A 727 7.93 -27.11 -127.65
N GLU A 728 6.64 -27.30 -127.41
CA GLU A 728 5.70 -27.85 -128.40
C GLU A 728 5.54 -26.93 -129.62
N GLY A 729 5.60 -25.61 -129.45
CA GLY A 729 5.65 -24.63 -130.54
C GLY A 729 6.91 -24.80 -131.39
N LEU A 730 8.08 -24.93 -130.76
CA LEU A 730 9.37 -25.09 -131.43
C LEU A 730 9.48 -26.43 -132.18
N HIS A 731 8.95 -27.54 -131.64
CA HIS A 731 8.91 -28.82 -132.37
C HIS A 731 8.06 -28.72 -133.65
N ARG A 732 6.94 -27.98 -133.61
CA ARG A 732 6.09 -27.68 -134.78
C ARG A 732 6.76 -26.77 -135.82
N ALA A 733 7.84 -26.07 -135.45
CA ALA A 733 8.66 -25.27 -136.36
C ALA A 733 9.85 -26.06 -136.93
N LEU A 734 10.55 -26.84 -136.09
CA LEU A 734 11.71 -27.66 -136.50
C LEU A 734 11.33 -28.64 -137.63
N ALA A 735 10.20 -29.34 -137.49
CA ALA A 735 9.68 -30.27 -138.50
C ALA A 735 9.34 -29.63 -139.86
N ARG A 736 9.33 -28.28 -139.96
CA ARG A 736 9.19 -27.53 -141.23
C ARG A 736 10.53 -27.08 -141.81
N ALA A 737 11.56 -26.96 -140.97
CA ALA A 737 12.92 -26.63 -141.39
C ALA A 737 13.65 -27.87 -141.92
N GLU A 738 13.48 -29.02 -141.26
CA GLU A 738 14.06 -30.31 -141.68
C GLU A 738 13.65 -30.67 -143.11
N SER A 739 12.38 -30.44 -143.48
CA SER A 739 11.85 -30.61 -144.85
C SER A 739 12.37 -29.61 -145.89
N SER A 740 13.26 -28.69 -145.53
CA SER A 740 13.90 -27.72 -146.46
C SER A 740 15.42 -27.89 -146.57
N ASN A 741 16.04 -28.64 -145.65
CA ASN A 741 17.49 -28.81 -145.63
C ASN A 741 17.96 -29.86 -146.66
N THR A 742 17.09 -30.82 -147.01
CA THR A 742 17.29 -31.83 -148.06
C THR A 742 17.61 -31.24 -149.43
N ASP A 743 17.12 -30.03 -149.70
CA ASP A 743 17.23 -29.40 -151.02
C ASP A 743 18.60 -28.71 -151.22
N LEU A 744 19.32 -28.42 -150.13
CA LEU A 744 20.59 -27.70 -150.15
C LEU A 744 21.81 -28.62 -150.38
N GLU A 745 21.76 -29.87 -149.93
CA GLU A 745 22.90 -30.81 -150.02
C GLU A 745 23.32 -31.10 -151.46
N LEU A 746 22.38 -31.03 -152.41
CA LEU A 746 22.61 -31.22 -153.85
C LEU A 746 23.58 -30.19 -154.45
N LEU A 747 23.62 -28.95 -153.92
CA LEU A 747 24.45 -27.87 -154.45
C LEU A 747 25.94 -27.99 -154.06
N VAL A 748 26.23 -28.51 -152.87
CA VAL A 748 27.59 -28.57 -152.27
C VAL A 748 28.54 -29.46 -153.08
N THR A 749 28.01 -30.35 -153.92
CA THR A 749 28.79 -31.25 -154.77
C THR A 749 29.62 -30.54 -155.84
N ARG A 750 29.23 -29.33 -156.28
CA ARG A 750 29.90 -28.62 -157.39
C ARG A 750 31.19 -27.90 -157.00
N LEU A 751 31.24 -27.26 -155.84
CA LEU A 751 32.37 -26.39 -155.45
C LEU A 751 33.69 -27.12 -155.18
N LYS A 752 33.71 -28.46 -155.21
CA LYS A 752 34.91 -29.26 -154.94
C LYS A 752 35.87 -29.38 -156.13
N SER A 753 35.49 -28.94 -157.33
CA SER A 753 36.36 -28.97 -158.52
C SER A 753 37.38 -27.84 -158.59
N GLU A 754 37.26 -26.79 -157.78
CA GLU A 754 38.03 -25.54 -157.89
C GLU A 754 39.39 -25.58 -157.17
N GLY A 755 39.72 -26.69 -156.48
CA GLY A 755 40.96 -26.87 -155.69
C GLY A 755 42.29 -26.85 -156.47
N VAL A 756 42.30 -26.49 -157.76
CA VAL A 756 43.50 -26.45 -158.61
C VAL A 756 44.36 -25.19 -158.36
N GLU A 757 43.77 -24.12 -157.80
CA GLU A 757 44.42 -22.82 -157.56
C GLU A 757 45.43 -22.82 -156.39
N GLN A 758 45.56 -23.92 -155.65
CA GLN A 758 46.37 -24.01 -154.43
C GLN A 758 47.89 -23.84 -154.61
N ARG A 759 48.38 -23.59 -155.84
CA ARG A 759 49.82 -23.43 -156.14
C ARG A 759 50.43 -22.11 -155.63
N ASP A 760 49.64 -21.05 -155.46
CA ASP A 760 50.10 -19.76 -154.91
C ASP A 760 50.34 -19.77 -153.38
N SER A 761 50.19 -20.94 -152.74
CA SER A 761 50.42 -21.11 -151.30
C SER A 761 51.91 -21.06 -150.90
N LEU A 762 52.82 -21.55 -151.76
CA LEU A 762 54.21 -21.81 -151.38
C LEU A 762 55.08 -20.56 -151.20
N ALA A 763 54.78 -19.46 -151.89
CA ALA A 763 55.53 -18.20 -151.75
C ALA A 763 55.39 -17.55 -150.35
N LYS A 764 54.32 -17.86 -149.61
CA LYS A 764 53.98 -17.21 -148.34
C LYS A 764 54.84 -17.68 -147.15
N MET A 765 55.47 -18.84 -147.25
CA MET A 765 56.27 -19.42 -146.16
C MET A 765 57.57 -18.65 -145.86
N ALA A 766 58.18 -18.03 -146.88
CA ALA A 766 59.48 -17.37 -146.73
C ALA A 766 59.43 -16.08 -145.89
N ALA A 767 58.28 -15.41 -145.80
CA ALA A 767 58.12 -14.18 -145.02
C ALA A 767 58.00 -14.41 -143.50
N LEU A 768 57.61 -15.61 -143.07
CA LEU A 768 57.29 -15.91 -141.67
C LEU A 768 58.54 -16.04 -140.78
N THR A 769 59.66 -16.50 -141.33
CA THR A 769 60.91 -16.72 -140.58
C THR A 769 61.56 -15.42 -140.10
N GLU A 770 61.39 -14.32 -140.85
CA GLU A 770 61.98 -13.01 -140.51
C GLU A 770 61.13 -12.21 -139.49
N GLY A 771 59.85 -12.55 -139.32
CA GLY A 771 58.99 -11.98 -138.27
C GLY A 771 59.43 -12.41 -136.87
N LEU A 772 59.56 -13.73 -136.67
CA LEU A 772 59.87 -14.36 -135.38
C LEU A 772 61.18 -13.84 -134.74
N ALA A 773 62.15 -13.41 -135.55
CA ALA A 773 63.39 -12.81 -135.08
C ALA A 773 63.18 -11.43 -134.43
N ARG A 774 62.26 -10.62 -134.99
CA ARG A 774 61.89 -9.30 -134.46
C ARG A 774 61.05 -9.43 -133.19
N ASP A 775 60.11 -10.36 -133.17
CA ASP A 775 59.26 -10.65 -132.00
C ASP A 775 60.09 -11.06 -130.78
N LYS A 776 61.11 -11.91 -130.97
CA LYS A 776 62.05 -12.31 -129.90
C LYS A 776 62.78 -11.10 -129.29
N GLY A 777 63.16 -10.11 -130.10
CA GLY A 777 63.80 -8.88 -129.64
C GLY A 777 62.84 -7.96 -128.86
N ALA A 778 61.58 -7.85 -129.29
CA ALA A 778 60.55 -7.09 -128.60
C ALA A 778 60.20 -7.72 -127.23
N LEU A 779 60.04 -9.04 -127.17
CA LEU A 779 59.80 -9.79 -125.94
C LEU A 779 60.94 -9.61 -124.91
N GLY A 780 62.20 -9.59 -125.36
CA GLY A 780 63.34 -9.32 -124.47
C GLY A 780 63.27 -7.96 -123.78
N HIS A 781 62.87 -6.91 -124.50
CA HIS A 781 62.68 -5.57 -123.93
C HIS A 781 61.47 -5.50 -122.99
N GLN A 782 60.39 -6.22 -123.30
CA GLN A 782 59.23 -6.32 -122.40
C GLN A 782 59.57 -7.04 -121.10
N VAL A 783 60.35 -8.14 -121.15
CA VAL A 783 60.85 -8.84 -119.95
C VAL A 783 61.67 -7.90 -119.07
N LEU A 784 62.63 -7.16 -119.64
CA LEU A 784 63.43 -6.18 -118.89
C LEU A 784 62.57 -5.06 -118.27
N GLN A 785 61.57 -4.56 -119.00
CA GLN A 785 60.65 -3.56 -118.45
C GLN A 785 59.81 -4.14 -117.29
N VAL A 786 59.39 -5.40 -117.40
CA VAL A 786 58.64 -6.10 -116.34
C VAL A 786 59.53 -6.38 -115.13
N THR A 787 60.80 -6.76 -115.29
CA THR A 787 61.71 -6.96 -114.15
C THR A 787 61.99 -5.66 -113.39
N CYS A 788 62.21 -4.55 -114.09
CA CYS A 788 62.40 -3.25 -113.42
C CYS A 788 61.12 -2.79 -112.70
N LYS A 789 59.94 -2.98 -113.31
CA LYS A 789 58.64 -2.73 -112.67
C LYS A 789 58.42 -3.61 -111.43
N LYS A 790 58.81 -4.89 -111.51
CA LYS A 790 58.74 -5.83 -110.38
C LYS A 790 59.61 -5.36 -109.22
N GLN A 791 60.87 -5.01 -109.47
CA GLN A 791 61.80 -4.54 -108.45
C GLN A 791 61.30 -3.26 -107.76
N ALA A 792 60.81 -2.27 -108.51
CA ALA A 792 60.21 -1.06 -107.94
C ALA A 792 58.96 -1.34 -107.08
N LEU A 793 58.17 -2.36 -107.42
CA LEU A 793 57.02 -2.80 -106.61
C LEU A 793 57.46 -3.61 -105.36
N GLU A 794 58.54 -4.39 -105.46
CA GLU A 794 59.14 -5.11 -104.32
C GLU A 794 59.75 -4.12 -103.31
N GLU A 795 60.41 -3.04 -103.78
CA GLU A 795 60.91 -1.94 -102.96
C GLU A 795 59.77 -1.13 -102.31
N GLN A 796 58.72 -0.79 -103.06
CA GLN A 796 57.53 -0.12 -102.51
C GLN A 796 56.81 -0.98 -101.48
N LEU A 797 56.72 -2.30 -101.71
CA LEU A 797 56.15 -3.23 -100.74
C LEU A 797 57.00 -3.27 -99.46
N ALA A 798 58.34 -3.39 -99.59
CA ALA A 798 59.26 -3.39 -98.45
C ALA A 798 59.17 -2.11 -97.63
N GLN A 799 59.15 -0.93 -98.27
CA GLN A 799 58.95 0.34 -97.56
C GLN A 799 57.59 0.38 -96.86
N SER A 800 56.51 -0.05 -97.54
CA SER A 800 55.17 -0.07 -96.93
C SER A 800 55.05 -1.04 -95.74
N LEU A 801 55.87 -2.09 -95.69
CA LEU A 801 55.96 -3.01 -94.55
C LEU A 801 56.72 -2.36 -93.39
N GLN A 802 57.87 -1.72 -93.66
CA GLN A 802 58.64 -0.97 -92.65
C GLN A 802 57.82 0.20 -92.06
N ASP A 803 57.09 0.94 -92.89
CA ASP A 803 56.19 2.01 -92.45
C ASP A 803 55.07 1.46 -91.54
N ARG A 804 54.53 0.27 -91.85
CA ARG A 804 53.51 -0.40 -91.02
C ARG A 804 54.09 -0.99 -89.74
N GLU A 805 55.36 -1.39 -89.74
CA GLU A 805 56.08 -1.82 -88.54
C GLU A 805 56.36 -0.63 -87.63
N ALA A 806 56.87 0.50 -88.15
CA ALA A 806 57.00 1.74 -87.40
C ALA A 806 55.65 2.28 -86.85
N GLN A 807 54.55 2.09 -87.59
CA GLN A 807 53.19 2.39 -87.12
C GLN A 807 52.74 1.44 -86.00
N ARG A 808 53.03 0.14 -86.07
CA ARG A 808 52.75 -0.81 -84.96
C ARG A 808 53.55 -0.45 -83.71
N ASP A 809 54.83 -0.14 -83.89
CA ASP A 809 55.78 0.26 -82.85
C ASP A 809 55.32 1.53 -82.11
N THR A 810 54.87 2.54 -82.85
CA THR A 810 54.36 3.79 -82.26
C THR A 810 52.99 3.58 -81.60
N LEU A 811 52.10 2.79 -82.20
CA LEU A 811 50.84 2.40 -81.56
C LEU A 811 51.09 1.64 -80.24
N GLN A 812 52.00 0.68 -80.22
CA GLN A 812 52.35 -0.09 -79.02
C GLN A 812 52.90 0.82 -77.89
N ARG A 813 53.76 1.79 -78.21
CA ARG A 813 54.21 2.80 -77.22
C ARG A 813 53.04 3.62 -76.69
N THR A 814 52.14 4.09 -77.55
CA THR A 814 50.96 4.85 -77.07
C THR A 814 49.99 3.98 -76.26
N LEU A 815 49.89 2.67 -76.51
CA LEU A 815 49.10 1.76 -75.68
C LEU A 815 49.71 1.63 -74.28
N GLN A 816 51.02 1.42 -74.17
CA GLN A 816 51.75 1.37 -72.89
C GLN A 816 51.62 2.70 -72.11
N GLU A 817 51.66 3.84 -72.79
CA GLU A 817 51.38 5.16 -72.19
C GLU A 817 49.93 5.28 -71.69
N LYS A 818 48.93 4.73 -72.42
CA LYS A 818 47.53 4.72 -71.96
C LYS A 818 47.30 3.76 -70.81
N GLU A 819 47.99 2.62 -70.78
CA GLU A 819 47.96 1.66 -69.67
C GLU A 819 48.51 2.32 -68.40
N ALA A 820 49.71 2.91 -68.45
CA ALA A 820 50.30 3.64 -67.33
C ALA A 820 49.40 4.81 -66.84
N LEU A 821 48.86 5.63 -67.74
CA LEU A 821 47.92 6.70 -67.38
C LEU A 821 46.59 6.15 -66.80
N SER A 822 46.20 4.93 -67.13
CA SER A 822 45.03 4.27 -66.54
C SER A 822 45.32 3.75 -65.13
N GLU A 823 46.53 3.25 -64.87
CA GLU A 823 47.00 2.87 -63.53
C GLU A 823 47.14 4.08 -62.62
N GLU A 824 47.76 5.17 -63.08
CA GLU A 824 47.83 6.43 -62.35
C GLU A 824 46.42 6.96 -62.01
N ARG A 825 45.50 6.92 -62.97
CA ARG A 825 44.10 7.30 -62.75
C ARG A 825 43.41 6.41 -61.72
N ALA A 826 43.63 5.09 -61.75
CA ALA A 826 43.09 4.16 -60.77
C ALA A 826 43.66 4.44 -59.36
N GLN A 827 44.97 4.70 -59.25
CA GLN A 827 45.60 5.08 -57.98
C GLN A 827 45.08 6.43 -57.44
N LEU A 828 44.84 7.41 -58.32
CA LEU A 828 44.27 8.71 -57.92
C LEU A 828 42.81 8.57 -57.47
N LEU A 829 42.00 7.75 -58.14
CA LEU A 829 40.64 7.43 -57.70
C LEU A 829 40.64 6.71 -56.35
N ALA A 830 41.49 5.69 -56.16
CA ALA A 830 41.62 5.01 -54.87
C ALA A 830 42.04 5.95 -53.73
N LYS A 831 42.95 6.90 -54.00
CA LYS A 831 43.33 7.97 -53.05
C LYS A 831 42.17 8.94 -52.77
N GLN A 832 41.41 9.33 -53.79
CA GLN A 832 40.23 10.17 -53.62
C GLN A 832 39.18 9.47 -52.75
N GLU A 833 38.83 8.21 -53.06
CA GLU A 833 37.86 7.47 -52.25
C GLU A 833 38.33 7.23 -50.82
N ALA A 834 39.64 7.02 -50.59
CA ALA A 834 40.20 6.88 -49.25
C ALA A 834 40.04 8.19 -48.43
N LEU A 835 40.31 9.34 -49.05
CA LEU A 835 40.06 10.65 -48.44
C LEU A 835 38.57 10.92 -48.25
N GLU A 836 37.70 10.54 -49.19
CA GLU A 836 36.25 10.65 -49.02
C GLU A 836 35.73 9.76 -47.87
N ARG A 837 36.27 8.55 -47.69
CA ARG A 837 35.96 7.69 -46.54
C ARG A 837 36.41 8.35 -45.23
N GLN A 838 37.60 8.95 -45.18
CA GLN A 838 38.07 9.68 -44.00
C GLN A 838 37.22 10.92 -43.69
N VAL A 839 36.78 11.66 -44.72
CA VAL A 839 35.87 12.80 -44.57
C VAL A 839 34.49 12.37 -44.06
N ARG A 840 33.98 11.20 -44.49
CA ARG A 840 32.73 10.63 -43.96
C ARG A 840 32.87 10.24 -42.50
N LEU A 841 33.90 9.47 -42.13
CA LEU A 841 34.17 9.08 -40.75
C LEU A 841 34.29 10.30 -39.81
N THR A 842 35.07 11.31 -40.19
CA THR A 842 35.19 12.55 -39.38
C THR A 842 33.91 13.39 -39.35
N ALA A 843 33.01 13.25 -40.32
CA ALA A 843 31.68 13.87 -40.29
C ALA A 843 30.68 13.07 -39.44
N GLU A 844 30.82 11.75 -39.38
CA GLU A 844 30.06 10.81 -38.54
C GLU A 844 30.46 11.00 -37.05
N GLU A 845 31.76 10.96 -36.72
CA GLU A 845 32.31 11.33 -35.40
C GLU A 845 31.80 12.71 -34.94
N ALA A 846 31.83 13.71 -35.83
CA ALA A 846 31.33 15.04 -35.53
C ALA A 846 29.79 15.12 -35.45
N ALA A 847 29.04 14.14 -35.97
CA ALA A 847 27.59 14.05 -35.80
C ALA A 847 27.25 13.38 -34.46
N GLU A 848 27.98 12.34 -34.07
CA GLU A 848 27.88 11.68 -32.76
C GLU A 848 28.18 12.66 -31.63
N LEU A 849 29.31 13.37 -31.67
CA LEU A 849 29.66 14.39 -30.68
C LEU A 849 28.63 15.53 -30.58
N ARG A 850 27.90 15.84 -31.67
CA ARG A 850 26.78 16.79 -31.62
C ARG A 850 25.54 16.18 -30.97
N ALA A 851 25.22 14.92 -31.24
CA ALA A 851 24.12 14.22 -30.60
C ALA A 851 24.35 14.01 -29.09
N GLU A 852 25.60 13.77 -28.67
CA GLU A 852 26.03 13.74 -27.27
C GLU A 852 25.93 15.11 -26.61
N ARG A 853 26.44 16.17 -27.25
CA ARG A 853 26.22 17.55 -26.76
C ARG A 853 24.71 17.83 -26.59
N ASP A 854 23.90 17.50 -27.57
CA ASP A 854 22.47 17.79 -27.56
C ASP A 854 21.72 16.95 -26.49
N SER A 855 22.21 15.75 -26.13
CA SER A 855 21.65 14.96 -25.02
C SER A 855 22.11 15.50 -23.66
N LEU A 856 23.37 15.93 -23.54
CA LEU A 856 23.88 16.61 -22.35
C LEU A 856 23.16 17.95 -22.11
N GLU A 857 22.96 18.78 -23.13
CA GLU A 857 22.18 20.03 -23.04
C GLU A 857 20.73 19.79 -22.60
N ARG A 858 20.08 18.72 -23.09
CA ARG A 858 18.75 18.28 -22.60
C ARG A 858 18.79 17.88 -21.13
N SER A 859 19.73 17.03 -20.72
CA SER A 859 19.87 16.59 -19.33
C SER A 859 20.22 17.74 -18.37
N LEU A 860 20.97 18.74 -18.84
CA LEU A 860 21.28 19.97 -18.10
C LEU A 860 20.02 20.82 -17.91
N PHE A 861 19.17 20.95 -18.94
CA PHE A 861 17.90 21.65 -18.84
C PHE A 861 16.90 20.92 -17.93
N GLU A 862 16.82 19.60 -18.02
CA GLU A 862 16.00 18.75 -17.14
C GLU A 862 16.45 18.86 -15.67
N THR A 863 17.76 18.78 -15.40
CA THR A 863 18.29 18.95 -14.03
C THR A 863 18.12 20.38 -13.51
N GLN A 864 18.24 21.41 -14.35
CA GLN A 864 17.90 22.80 -13.98
C GLN A 864 16.42 22.96 -13.63
N GLN A 865 15.50 22.35 -14.40
CA GLN A 865 14.07 22.35 -14.07
C GLN A 865 13.79 21.64 -12.74
N LEU A 866 14.43 20.49 -12.49
CA LEU A 866 14.28 19.76 -11.23
C LEU A 866 14.83 20.55 -10.04
N VAL A 867 15.97 21.23 -10.17
CA VAL A 867 16.49 22.15 -9.15
C VAL A 867 15.47 23.26 -8.86
N MET A 868 14.96 23.92 -9.90
CA MET A 868 13.99 25.02 -9.73
C MET A 868 12.66 24.56 -9.09
N GLN A 869 12.23 23.33 -9.37
CA GLN A 869 11.08 22.71 -8.69
C GLN A 869 11.39 22.40 -7.21
N LEU A 870 12.56 21.86 -6.90
CA LEU A 870 13.00 21.57 -5.54
C LEU A 870 13.22 22.84 -4.71
N GLU A 871 13.70 23.92 -5.31
CA GLU A 871 13.82 25.23 -4.68
C GLU A 871 12.43 25.81 -4.33
N GLY A 872 11.47 25.77 -5.25
CA GLY A 872 10.08 26.16 -4.96
C GLY A 872 9.44 25.32 -3.85
N GLN A 873 9.68 24.00 -3.83
CA GLN A 873 9.26 23.14 -2.72
C GLN A 873 9.96 23.52 -1.40
N ARG A 874 11.26 23.83 -1.43
CA ARG A 874 12.02 24.26 -0.25
C ARG A 874 11.47 25.58 0.31
N GLU A 875 11.22 26.57 -0.53
CA GLU A 875 10.64 27.85 -0.12
C GLU A 875 9.23 27.68 0.47
N GLN A 876 8.40 26.81 -0.12
CA GLN A 876 7.06 26.51 0.40
C GLN A 876 7.11 25.80 1.76
N LEU A 877 8.03 24.83 1.94
CA LEU A 877 8.26 24.16 3.23
C LEU A 877 8.88 25.11 4.26
N GLU A 878 9.79 25.99 3.86
CA GLU A 878 10.32 27.06 4.72
C GLU A 878 9.20 28.01 5.16
N GLY A 879 8.29 28.40 4.25
CA GLY A 879 7.11 29.20 4.55
C GLY A 879 6.19 28.54 5.58
N GLN A 880 5.90 27.24 5.41
CA GLN A 880 5.14 26.45 6.39
C GLN A 880 5.89 26.33 7.73
N ALA A 881 7.21 26.12 7.72
CA ALA A 881 8.02 26.07 8.94
C ALA A 881 8.10 27.44 9.65
N ARG A 882 7.99 28.55 8.92
CA ARG A 882 7.90 29.92 9.47
C ARG A 882 6.52 30.17 10.07
N SER A 883 5.42 29.84 9.38
CA SER A 883 4.06 30.00 9.93
C SER A 883 3.80 29.10 11.15
N MET A 884 4.27 27.85 11.14
CA MET A 884 4.20 26.96 12.30
C MET A 884 5.03 27.45 13.50
N ARG A 885 6.12 28.20 13.28
CA ARG A 885 6.87 28.87 14.36
C ARG A 885 6.08 30.04 14.94
N LEU A 886 5.48 30.89 14.09
CA LEU A 886 4.63 32.00 14.53
C LEU A 886 3.40 31.50 15.31
N ALA A 887 2.75 30.43 14.84
CA ALA A 887 1.63 29.79 15.54
C ALA A 887 2.05 29.21 16.91
N ARG A 888 3.22 28.56 17.00
CA ARG A 888 3.77 28.10 18.29
C ARG A 888 4.08 29.26 19.24
N GLN A 889 4.60 30.37 18.73
CA GLN A 889 4.86 31.59 19.53
C GLN A 889 3.56 32.22 20.03
N ALA A 890 2.53 32.31 19.20
CA ALA A 890 1.20 32.80 19.61
C ALA A 890 0.60 31.93 20.72
N LEU A 891 0.55 30.60 20.51
CA LEU A 891 0.06 29.64 21.51
C LEU A 891 0.89 29.67 22.82
N GLN A 892 2.19 29.96 22.74
CA GLN A 892 3.05 30.13 23.92
C GLN A 892 2.73 31.41 24.70
N VAL A 893 2.41 32.51 24.01
CA VAL A 893 1.93 33.76 24.63
C VAL A 893 0.54 33.57 25.25
N GLU A 894 -0.39 32.90 24.56
CA GLU A 894 -1.70 32.54 25.12
C GLU A 894 -1.57 31.65 26.38
N MET A 895 -0.67 30.66 26.36
CA MET A 895 -0.33 29.86 27.54
C MET A 895 0.25 30.69 28.70
N GLN A 896 1.07 31.71 28.42
CA GLN A 896 1.58 32.61 29.45
C GLN A 896 0.48 33.53 30.01
N GLN A 897 -0.39 34.07 29.15
CA GLN A 897 -1.55 34.86 29.56
C GLN A 897 -2.51 34.04 30.45
N LEU A 898 -2.85 32.81 30.04
CA LEU A 898 -3.68 31.91 30.83
C LEU A 898 -3.05 31.56 32.18
N ARG A 899 -1.73 31.33 32.25
CA ARG A 899 -1.01 31.10 33.52
C ARG A 899 -1.10 32.32 34.44
N SER A 900 -0.77 33.51 33.95
CA SER A 900 -0.85 34.74 34.76
C SER A 900 -2.29 35.06 35.22
N ALA A 901 -3.29 34.74 34.39
CA ALA A 901 -4.70 34.85 34.77
C ALA A 901 -5.07 33.87 35.89
N TRP A 902 -4.59 32.62 35.82
CA TRP A 902 -4.76 31.63 36.89
C TRP A 902 -4.01 32.01 38.17
N GLU A 903 -2.79 32.53 38.09
CA GLU A 903 -2.01 33.02 39.24
C GLU A 903 -2.72 34.19 39.95
N VAL A 904 -3.29 35.13 39.18
CA VAL A 904 -4.13 36.23 39.71
C VAL A 904 -5.44 35.71 40.32
N GLN A 905 -6.05 34.67 39.73
CA GLN A 905 -7.25 34.05 40.29
C GLN A 905 -6.95 33.27 41.57
N GLU A 906 -5.82 32.55 41.64
CA GLU A 906 -5.40 31.81 42.82
C GLU A 906 -5.06 32.76 43.98
N THR A 907 -4.23 33.78 43.75
CA THR A 907 -3.88 34.78 44.78
C THR A 907 -5.11 35.53 45.30
N LYS A 908 -6.11 35.79 44.44
CA LYS A 908 -7.41 36.32 44.87
C LYS A 908 -8.18 35.33 45.77
N LEU A 909 -8.26 34.05 45.39
CA LEU A 909 -8.90 33.02 46.20
C LEU A 909 -8.18 32.81 47.55
N GLN A 910 -6.84 32.84 47.57
CA GLN A 910 -6.04 32.80 48.79
C GLN A 910 -6.36 34.01 49.71
N TRP A 911 -6.53 35.22 49.14
CA TRP A 911 -6.94 36.41 49.90
C TRP A 911 -8.35 36.27 50.48
N ASP A 912 -9.33 35.81 49.68
CA ASP A 912 -10.71 35.61 50.15
C ASP A 912 -10.79 34.50 51.21
N VAL A 913 -10.03 33.41 51.08
CA VAL A 913 -9.89 32.37 52.12
C VAL A 913 -9.26 32.95 53.39
N GLY A 914 -8.16 33.69 53.29
CA GLY A 914 -7.52 34.34 54.45
C GLY A 914 -8.39 35.39 55.12
N ARG A 915 -9.27 36.07 54.37
CA ARG A 915 -10.31 36.97 54.88
C ARG A 915 -11.40 36.17 55.63
N LEU A 916 -11.93 35.10 55.04
CA LEU A 916 -12.94 34.25 55.67
C LEU A 916 -12.42 33.59 56.94
N GLN A 917 -11.17 33.09 56.95
CA GLN A 917 -10.51 32.55 58.13
C GLN A 917 -10.42 33.58 59.27
N ARG A 918 -10.11 34.85 58.97
CA ARG A 918 -10.15 35.93 59.98
C ARG A 918 -11.56 36.21 60.49
N GLN A 919 -12.59 36.12 59.63
CA GLN A 919 -13.98 36.29 60.07
C GLN A 919 -14.44 35.14 60.97
N VAL A 920 -14.12 33.89 60.64
CA VAL A 920 -14.41 32.72 61.49
C VAL A 920 -13.65 32.80 62.81
N ALA A 921 -12.34 33.03 62.79
CA ALA A 921 -11.53 33.16 64.01
C ALA A 921 -11.91 34.38 64.87
N GLN A 922 -12.58 35.39 64.32
CA GLN A 922 -13.18 36.47 65.10
C GLN A 922 -14.50 36.02 65.73
N GLN A 923 -15.40 35.41 64.96
CA GLN A 923 -16.66 34.84 65.48
C GLN A 923 -16.43 33.80 66.58
N GLU A 924 -15.41 32.94 66.44
CA GLU A 924 -15.00 31.98 67.46
C GLU A 924 -14.58 32.66 68.77
N ARG A 925 -13.81 33.75 68.71
CA ARG A 925 -13.42 34.55 69.88
C ARG A 925 -14.60 35.29 70.50
N ASP A 926 -15.45 35.88 69.67
CA ASP A 926 -16.63 36.62 70.13
C ASP A 926 -17.61 35.66 70.86
N LEU A 927 -17.74 34.42 70.37
CA LEU A 927 -18.48 33.34 71.02
C LEU A 927 -17.79 32.82 72.29
N GLN A 928 -16.46 32.66 72.30
CA GLN A 928 -15.69 32.29 73.49
C GLN A 928 -15.86 33.32 74.61
N LEU A 929 -15.69 34.61 74.31
CA LEU A 929 -15.89 35.70 75.26
C LEU A 929 -17.34 35.78 75.75
N ALA A 930 -18.32 35.50 74.89
CA ALA A 930 -19.72 35.40 75.30
C ALA A 930 -19.94 34.25 76.30
N LEU A 931 -19.41 33.05 76.03
CA LEU A 931 -19.48 31.89 76.92
C LEU A 931 -18.74 32.13 78.25
N GLU A 932 -17.56 32.73 78.22
CA GLU A 932 -16.81 33.13 79.42
C GLU A 932 -17.60 34.15 80.26
N SER A 933 -18.24 35.15 79.63
CA SER A 933 -19.08 36.12 80.33
C SER A 933 -20.31 35.47 80.99
N GLN A 934 -20.92 34.47 80.35
CA GLN A 934 -22.02 33.70 80.94
C GLN A 934 -21.55 32.81 82.09
N ALA A 935 -20.39 32.15 81.95
CA ALA A 935 -19.80 31.34 83.02
C ALA A 935 -19.44 32.18 84.25
N LEU A 936 -18.90 33.39 84.05
CA LEU A 936 -18.63 34.34 85.13
C LEU A 936 -19.92 34.84 85.79
N ALA A 937 -20.95 35.20 85.02
CA ALA A 937 -22.25 35.60 85.57
C ALA A 937 -22.89 34.48 86.41
N HIS A 938 -22.88 33.23 85.92
CA HIS A 938 -23.36 32.08 86.68
C HIS A 938 -22.52 31.81 87.94
N HIS A 939 -21.21 32.04 87.91
CA HIS A 939 -20.37 31.92 89.09
C HIS A 939 -20.66 33.01 90.13
N GLU A 940 -20.90 34.26 89.70
CA GLU A 940 -21.38 35.32 90.59
C GLU A 940 -22.74 35.00 91.21
N ASP A 941 -23.70 34.50 90.44
CA ASP A 941 -25.02 34.13 90.96
C ASP A 941 -24.94 32.97 91.97
N LEU A 942 -24.10 31.97 91.72
CA LEU A 942 -23.80 30.92 92.71
C LEU A 942 -23.16 31.50 93.97
N ALA A 943 -22.25 32.48 93.86
CA ALA A 943 -21.63 33.13 95.01
C ALA A 943 -22.62 34.04 95.78
N ARG A 944 -23.60 34.65 95.11
CA ARG A 944 -24.71 35.39 95.74
C ARG A 944 -25.58 34.43 96.55
N LEU A 945 -26.03 33.34 95.94
CA LEU A 945 -26.83 32.29 96.60
C LEU A 945 -26.10 31.61 97.78
N GLN A 946 -24.77 31.47 97.70
CA GLN A 946 -23.96 30.99 98.82
C GLN A 946 -23.97 31.97 99.99
N ARG A 947 -23.77 33.27 99.76
CA ARG A 947 -23.83 34.32 100.81
C ARG A 947 -25.21 34.45 101.43
N GLU A 948 -26.27 34.30 100.64
CA GLU A 948 -27.66 34.26 101.14
C GLU A 948 -27.91 33.03 102.01
N LYS A 949 -27.44 31.85 101.58
CA LYS A 949 -27.51 30.63 102.40
C LYS A 949 -26.72 30.77 103.70
N GLU A 950 -25.54 31.40 103.67
CA GLU A 950 -24.70 31.63 104.84
C GLU A 950 -25.35 32.61 105.82
N SER A 951 -25.90 33.74 105.34
CA SER A 951 -26.59 34.71 106.20
C SER A 951 -27.87 34.14 106.84
N LEU A 952 -28.65 33.35 106.08
CA LEU A 952 -29.79 32.60 106.62
C LEU A 952 -29.39 31.49 107.59
N SER A 953 -28.20 30.91 107.44
CA SER A 953 -27.66 29.94 108.40
C SER A 953 -27.23 30.61 109.71
N LEU A 954 -26.63 31.80 109.61
CA LEU A 954 -26.21 32.62 110.75
C LEU A 954 -27.42 33.13 111.56
N SER A 955 -28.43 33.72 110.91
CA SER A 955 -29.64 34.15 111.60
C SER A 955 -30.38 32.98 112.28
N LEU A 956 -30.40 31.80 111.65
CA LEU A 956 -30.95 30.58 112.23
C LEU A 956 -30.13 30.06 113.43
N THR A 957 -28.83 30.36 113.52
CA THR A 957 -28.05 30.09 114.75
C THR A 957 -28.30 31.14 115.84
N GLU A 958 -28.38 32.42 115.48
CA GLU A 958 -28.70 33.52 116.41
C GLU A 958 -30.09 33.31 117.07
N GLU A 959 -31.11 32.93 116.29
CA GLU A 959 -32.43 32.59 116.83
C GLU A 959 -32.39 31.41 117.81
N LYS A 960 -31.56 30.40 117.56
CA LYS A 960 -31.37 29.24 118.46
C LYS A 960 -30.67 29.64 119.75
N GLU A 961 -29.66 30.51 119.70
CA GLU A 961 -28.97 31.01 120.89
C GLU A 961 -29.89 31.90 121.73
N VAL A 962 -30.69 32.78 121.09
CA VAL A 962 -31.72 33.57 121.78
C VAL A 962 -32.78 32.67 122.42
N ALA A 963 -33.22 31.60 121.75
CA ALA A 963 -34.14 30.63 122.33
C ALA A 963 -33.53 29.85 123.51
N ALA A 964 -32.27 29.43 123.40
CA ALA A 964 -31.54 28.76 124.47
C ALA A 964 -31.37 29.68 125.70
N HIS A 965 -31.04 30.96 125.50
CA HIS A 965 -30.94 31.93 126.58
C HIS A 965 -32.27 32.21 127.28
N ARG A 966 -33.42 32.17 126.56
CA ARG A 966 -34.75 32.28 127.19
C ARG A 966 -35.03 31.08 128.11
N LEU A 967 -34.83 29.85 127.61
CA LEU A 967 -34.98 28.63 128.42
C LEU A 967 -34.05 28.63 129.66
N GLU A 968 -32.85 29.17 129.52
CA GLU A 968 -31.88 29.29 130.61
C GLU A 968 -32.31 30.32 131.69
N GLN A 969 -33.09 31.34 131.33
CA GLN A 969 -33.71 32.26 132.28
C GLN A 969 -34.92 31.62 132.99
N GLU A 970 -35.75 30.88 132.26
CA GLU A 970 -36.91 30.16 132.83
C GLU A 970 -36.48 29.14 133.90
N LYS A 971 -35.45 28.33 133.64
CA LYS A 971 -34.86 27.41 134.65
C LYS A 971 -34.48 28.14 135.94
N LYS A 972 -33.88 29.34 135.84
CA LYS A 972 -33.44 30.14 136.99
C LYS A 972 -34.62 30.73 137.77
N LEU A 973 -35.75 31.01 137.12
CA LEU A 973 -37.00 31.41 137.79
C LEU A 973 -37.65 30.21 138.50
N VAL A 974 -37.68 29.03 137.88
CA VAL A 974 -38.17 27.79 138.49
C VAL A 974 -37.36 27.44 139.74
N ALA A 975 -36.03 27.51 139.69
CA ALA A 975 -35.15 27.26 140.85
C ALA A 975 -35.42 28.23 142.02
N LYS A 976 -35.61 29.54 141.74
CA LYS A 976 -35.99 30.53 142.76
C LYS A 976 -37.34 30.23 143.41
N ASN A 977 -38.30 29.72 142.63
CA ASN A 977 -39.62 29.35 143.14
C ASN A 977 -39.60 28.03 143.94
N ALA A 978 -38.68 27.10 143.63
CA ALA A 978 -38.45 25.92 144.44
C ALA A 978 -37.87 26.29 145.82
N ALA A 979 -36.81 27.11 145.87
CA ALA A 979 -36.21 27.55 147.13
C ALA A 979 -37.22 28.24 148.08
N LYS A 980 -38.10 29.10 147.53
CA LYS A 980 -39.20 29.71 148.31
C LYS A 980 -40.19 28.70 148.90
N ARG A 981 -40.42 27.56 148.23
CA ARG A 981 -41.33 26.51 148.72
C ARG A 981 -40.74 25.71 149.86
N GLU A 982 -39.42 25.55 149.93
CA GLU A 982 -38.78 24.85 151.04
C GLU A 982 -38.72 25.73 152.31
N ALA A 983 -38.34 27.01 152.18
CA ALA A 983 -38.35 27.95 153.30
C ALA A 983 -39.75 28.06 153.97
N LEU A 984 -40.82 28.10 153.17
CA LEU A 984 -42.20 28.09 153.68
C LEU A 984 -42.60 26.78 154.39
N LYS A 985 -41.92 25.65 154.15
CA LYS A 985 -42.15 24.40 154.91
C LYS A 985 -41.44 24.45 156.27
N GLU A 986 -40.24 25.00 156.33
CA GLU A 986 -39.45 25.16 157.55
C GLU A 986 -40.18 26.08 158.54
N GLU A 987 -40.72 27.20 158.05
CA GLU A 987 -41.55 28.14 158.81
C GLU A 987 -42.87 27.50 159.32
N ILE A 988 -43.45 26.56 158.57
CA ILE A 988 -44.60 25.75 159.02
C ILE A 988 -44.21 24.67 160.06
N GLN A 989 -42.93 24.34 160.20
CA GLN A 989 -42.45 23.40 161.21
C GLN A 989 -42.14 24.10 162.54
N SER A 990 -41.52 25.28 162.55
CA SER A 990 -41.27 26.05 163.78
C SER A 990 -42.58 26.44 164.49
N LEU A 991 -43.56 26.96 163.75
CA LEU A 991 -44.87 27.35 164.28
C LEU A 991 -45.68 26.20 164.90
N LYS A 992 -45.35 24.94 164.60
CA LYS A 992 -45.92 23.77 165.27
C LYS A 992 -45.23 23.47 166.60
N HIS A 993 -43.91 23.60 166.62
CA HIS A 993 -43.11 23.33 167.82
C HIS A 993 -43.45 24.31 168.95
N GLU A 994 -43.55 25.61 168.64
CA GLU A 994 -43.92 26.67 169.58
C GLU A 994 -45.31 26.44 170.20
N ARG A 995 -46.28 25.98 169.39
CA ARG A 995 -47.63 25.60 169.84
C ARG A 995 -47.59 24.44 170.84
N ASP A 996 -46.78 23.43 170.55
CA ASP A 996 -46.72 22.19 171.34
C ASP A 996 -46.00 22.43 172.68
N GLU A 997 -44.99 23.31 172.71
CA GLU A 997 -44.38 23.79 173.97
C GLU A 997 -45.35 24.64 174.80
N SER A 998 -46.12 25.53 174.15
CA SER A 998 -47.12 26.37 174.84
C SER A 998 -48.23 25.54 175.51
N LEU A 999 -48.62 24.41 174.89
CA LEU A 999 -49.58 23.48 175.47
C LEU A 999 -49.02 22.77 176.72
N LEU A 1000 -47.75 22.34 176.67
CA LEU A 1000 -47.08 21.71 177.81
C LEU A 1000 -46.89 22.68 179.00
N GLN A 1001 -46.63 23.97 178.73
CA GLN A 1001 -46.53 25.00 179.77
C GLN A 1001 -47.85 25.16 180.54
N LEU A 1002 -48.97 25.32 179.82
CA LEU A 1002 -50.31 25.43 180.42
C LEU A 1002 -50.73 24.17 181.20
N GLU A 1003 -50.33 22.98 180.75
CA GLU A 1003 -50.64 21.72 181.45
C GLU A 1003 -49.87 21.57 182.78
N ASN A 1004 -48.66 22.15 182.89
CA ASN A 1004 -47.90 22.21 184.14
C ASN A 1004 -48.49 23.24 185.13
N GLU A 1005 -48.80 24.46 184.67
CA GLU A 1005 -49.41 25.51 185.51
C GLU A 1005 -50.72 25.04 186.19
N MET A 1006 -51.54 24.26 185.46
CA MET A 1006 -52.75 23.65 185.99
C MET A 1006 -52.47 22.66 187.14
N GLN A 1007 -51.37 21.91 187.07
CA GLN A 1007 -50.99 20.93 188.11
C GLN A 1007 -50.48 21.61 189.38
N GLU A 1008 -49.73 22.71 189.24
CA GLU A 1008 -49.29 23.53 190.38
C GLU A 1008 -50.47 24.22 191.09
N ALA A 1009 -51.45 24.73 190.33
CA ALA A 1009 -52.65 25.34 190.91
C ALA A 1009 -53.50 24.34 191.72
N LEU A 1010 -53.52 23.06 191.32
CA LEU A 1010 -54.25 22.01 192.03
C LEU A 1010 -53.61 21.63 193.36
N SER A 1011 -52.27 21.52 193.43
CA SER A 1011 -51.58 21.13 194.68
C SER A 1011 -51.77 22.17 195.79
N LEU A 1012 -51.64 23.46 195.46
CA LEU A 1012 -51.88 24.58 196.40
C LEU A 1012 -53.29 24.53 197.00
N LYS A 1013 -54.31 24.21 196.20
CA LYS A 1013 -55.70 24.08 196.67
C LYS A 1013 -55.97 22.80 197.48
N GLU A 1014 -55.11 21.77 197.41
CA GLU A 1014 -55.17 20.65 198.36
C GLU A 1014 -54.54 21.01 199.72
N GLU A 1015 -53.48 21.82 199.72
CA GLU A 1015 -52.80 22.29 200.94
C GLU A 1015 -53.66 23.27 201.77
N GLU A 1016 -54.28 24.27 201.15
CA GLU A 1016 -55.29 25.14 201.78
C GLU A 1016 -56.39 24.29 202.46
N ARG A 1017 -56.88 23.29 201.72
CA ARG A 1017 -57.97 22.40 202.13
C ARG A 1017 -57.54 21.34 203.15
N ARG A 1018 -56.26 21.28 203.52
CA ARG A 1018 -55.75 20.54 204.67
C ARG A 1018 -55.72 21.42 205.91
N LEU A 1019 -55.11 22.60 205.82
CA LEU A 1019 -54.99 23.57 206.92
C LEU A 1019 -56.36 23.91 207.54
N LEU A 1020 -57.38 24.13 206.70
CA LEU A 1020 -58.76 24.40 207.13
C LEU A 1020 -59.39 23.27 207.98
N ARG A 1021 -58.93 22.02 207.87
CA ARG A 1021 -59.41 20.89 208.70
C ARG A 1021 -58.73 20.87 210.07
N GLU A 1022 -57.46 21.26 210.12
CA GLU A 1022 -56.66 21.31 211.34
C GLU A 1022 -57.15 22.46 212.25
N GLU A 1023 -57.55 23.60 211.68
CA GLU A 1023 -58.23 24.71 212.37
C GLU A 1023 -59.58 24.30 212.98
N LEU A 1024 -60.47 23.65 212.19
CA LEU A 1024 -61.77 23.17 212.69
C LEU A 1024 -61.64 22.17 213.86
N PHE A 1025 -60.57 21.38 213.87
CA PHE A 1025 -60.30 20.42 214.95
C PHE A 1025 -59.95 21.14 216.27
N ARG A 1026 -59.15 22.21 216.23
CA ARG A 1026 -58.78 23.03 217.40
C ARG A 1026 -60.01 23.67 218.06
N ALA A 1027 -60.81 24.41 217.28
CA ALA A 1027 -62.00 25.09 217.79
C ALA A 1027 -63.01 24.12 218.43
N THR A 1028 -63.14 22.90 217.89
CA THR A 1028 -63.99 21.84 218.46
C THR A 1028 -63.46 21.32 219.80
N GLN A 1029 -62.14 21.30 219.99
CA GLN A 1029 -61.49 20.83 221.21
C GLN A 1029 -61.61 21.84 222.37
N GLU A 1030 -61.48 23.13 222.08
CA GLU A 1030 -61.60 24.24 223.04
C GLU A 1030 -63.01 24.36 223.62
N LEU A 1031 -64.04 24.32 222.75
CA LEU A 1031 -65.45 24.21 223.16
C LEU A 1031 -65.72 22.97 224.04
N GLY A 1032 -64.90 21.94 223.90
CA GLY A 1032 -64.93 20.74 224.73
C GLY A 1032 -64.32 20.89 226.12
N GLN A 1033 -63.48 21.91 226.38
CA GLN A 1033 -62.84 22.16 227.68
C GLN A 1033 -63.70 23.07 228.56
N VAL A 1034 -64.08 24.25 228.05
CA VAL A 1034 -64.94 25.23 228.74
C VAL A 1034 -66.23 24.59 229.29
N ARG A 1035 -66.80 23.65 228.54
CA ARG A 1035 -68.02 22.92 228.90
C ARG A 1035 -67.87 21.95 230.07
N ARG A 1036 -66.64 21.55 230.43
CA ARG A 1036 -66.33 20.73 231.61
C ARG A 1036 -66.05 21.59 232.83
N GLU A 1037 -65.38 22.72 232.64
CA GLU A 1037 -65.06 23.70 233.68
C GLU A 1037 -66.34 24.29 234.27
N ALA A 1038 -67.30 24.68 233.43
CA ALA A 1038 -68.62 25.14 233.87
C ALA A 1038 -69.39 24.09 234.69
N GLN A 1039 -69.21 22.79 234.42
CA GLN A 1039 -69.87 21.71 235.16
C GLN A 1039 -69.21 21.38 236.51
N SER A 1040 -67.97 21.80 236.76
CA SER A 1040 -67.30 21.57 238.05
C SER A 1040 -67.75 22.58 239.11
N GLN A 1041 -67.99 23.83 238.72
CA GLN A 1041 -68.45 24.89 239.63
C GLN A 1041 -69.90 24.70 240.12
N GLN A 1042 -70.73 23.91 239.41
CA GLN A 1042 -72.11 23.62 239.81
C GLN A 1042 -72.24 22.58 240.95
N LYS A 1043 -71.19 22.39 241.77
CA LYS A 1043 -71.16 21.40 242.87
C LYS A 1043 -70.59 21.91 244.21
N GLN A 1044 -70.31 23.20 244.35
CA GLN A 1044 -69.90 23.81 245.63
C GLN A 1044 -70.60 25.17 245.80
N ALA A 1045 -71.38 25.34 246.88
CA ALA A 1045 -72.33 26.43 247.13
C ALA A 1045 -73.46 26.53 246.06
N GLU A 1046 -74.76 26.35 246.36
CA GLU A 1046 -75.50 26.48 247.63
C GLU A 1046 -75.34 27.87 248.28
N GLY A 1047 -75.89 28.90 247.61
CA GLY A 1047 -75.82 30.29 248.08
C GLY A 1047 -76.54 31.33 247.19
N HIS A 1048 -77.88 31.29 247.15
CA HIS A 1048 -78.79 32.36 246.70
C HIS A 1048 -78.76 32.91 245.23
N SER A 1049 -79.80 32.52 244.47
CA SER A 1049 -80.72 33.45 243.73
C SER A 1049 -80.24 34.07 242.36
N PRO A 1050 -81.08 34.84 241.58
CA PRO A 1050 -81.64 34.26 240.34
C PRO A 1050 -81.77 35.19 239.08
N LEU A 1051 -82.44 34.65 238.02
CA LEU A 1051 -83.16 35.29 236.87
C LEU A 1051 -82.41 35.74 235.57
N TYR A 1052 -82.81 35.11 234.43
CA TYR A 1052 -83.42 35.67 233.18
C TYR A 1052 -83.33 37.20 232.85
N PRO A 1053 -83.52 37.67 231.58
CA PRO A 1053 -83.14 37.14 230.24
C PRO A 1053 -82.48 38.18 229.23
N PRO A 1054 -83.07 38.65 228.08
CA PRO A 1054 -82.82 38.17 226.70
C PRO A 1054 -82.34 39.19 225.62
N GLY A 1055 -81.86 38.68 224.47
CA GLY A 1055 -82.20 39.20 223.11
C GLY A 1055 -81.29 40.24 222.43
N ASN A 1056 -81.72 40.65 221.21
CA ASN A 1056 -81.19 41.74 220.33
C ASN A 1056 -79.81 41.55 219.65
N VAL A 1057 -79.44 42.24 218.54
CA VAL A 1057 -80.17 42.65 217.30
C VAL A 1057 -79.19 43.17 216.19
N GLN A 1058 -79.54 43.02 214.90
CA GLN A 1058 -79.07 43.79 213.69
C GLN A 1058 -77.60 43.80 213.17
N VAL A 1059 -77.50 43.97 211.82
CA VAL A 1059 -76.54 44.83 211.05
C VAL A 1059 -75.04 44.46 210.99
N SER A 1060 -74.28 44.65 209.88
CA SER A 1060 -74.58 44.64 208.42
C SER A 1060 -73.26 44.67 207.60
N CYS A 1061 -73.37 44.46 206.28
CA CYS A 1061 -72.49 45.04 205.22
C CYS A 1061 -71.04 44.55 205.00
N TRP A 1062 -70.83 44.17 203.73
CA TRP A 1062 -69.65 44.39 202.87
C TRP A 1062 -68.42 43.45 202.96
N GLU A 1063 -67.76 43.36 201.80
CA GLU A 1063 -66.52 42.64 201.45
C GLU A 1063 -66.57 41.09 201.60
N GLY A 1064 -66.04 40.28 200.67
CA GLY A 1064 -65.55 40.58 199.32
C GLY A 1064 -64.38 39.68 198.91
N ALA A 1065 -64.60 38.77 197.95
CA ALA A 1065 -63.57 37.92 197.32
C ALA A 1065 -62.80 36.97 198.30
N PRO A 1066 -61.86 36.13 197.82
CA PRO A 1066 -61.68 35.64 196.45
C PRO A 1066 -62.10 34.18 196.24
N SER A 1067 -61.96 33.32 197.26
CA SER A 1067 -61.44 31.94 197.15
C SER A 1067 -59.96 31.92 196.74
#